data_AF-A0A5J4SV46-F1
#
_entry.id   AF-A0A5J4SV46-F1
#
_cell.length_a   1.000
_cell.length_b   1.000
_cell.length_c   1.000
_cell.angle_alpha   90.00
_cell.angle_beta   90.00
_cell.angle_gamma   90.00
#
_symmetry.space_group_name_H-M   'P 1'
#
loop_
_entity.id
_entity.type
_entity.pdbx_description
1 polymer ?
#
loop_
_entity_poly.entity_id
_entity_poly.type
_entity_poly.pdbx_seq_one_letter_code
_entity_poly.pdbx_strand_id
1 'polypeptide(L)'
;MKKIVWSFFLFLTCSLHAQVWVADNGDGTYKNPVLFADYSDPDVIRVGDDYWMVASSFTAMPGIPLLHSKDLVNWTIVNHIYEGLPLEKYRKPVHGEGSWAPAIRYHRGMFYVYFCTPNDGLFVARSTDPLGKWGLKHILQVEKWEDPCPFWDEDGQAYLVHSYQRGGPAVLHKMSPDGLRLLDNGTTVYRDEEVNPTLEGLKMDKRNGWYYIFAPAGGVATGWQTVLRSKNVYGPYEARKVLEAGNGINGPHQGGLVDTPSGEWWFIHFQSRGAYGRVVHLQPAVWTSDDWVVIGDDSAGNGCGIPVLTYRKPDVGKIFPVQVPQTTDEFEANRLGFQWQWNAIENPAWYSLSARRGFIRLFAKTCPTEQGNLYYAGNLLLQKLPASAFTVTTQVETHFTDVGERAGAIVMGNAYTYIALIKDEKGNRISVVTGRYDRLPVMPEEVATVETNISKAWFKIHIHTDQTCSFSYGTDGEIFVDLGDRYPVAPGAWIGGKVGIFSSSPNIVQGKGYADFDYFRLQPPPHKIDRQALITRNNVHLEAFDSLNSLSVGNGSFAFTVDATGLQTFPEMYASGVPLGTYSEWGWHSYPNPKNLKQEESWQNFDFRGRPEPYAVQIPPPGRTCEASEWYRINPHRMHLGNVGLELTDTKGDFRVERNAISPIRQTLDLWNGEIISDFSYNQAAVSVRTVSDTRKSQISTSVSSRLLAGGEIKLNLRFPYPSGGHTDDGSNWNNPEAHTSVIVEKGDNFAVIKRTLDEITYFVKVQWNEPATITEKAPHYFVITASSGNLELTCLFANEQPSETLPYYAEAKAVAKVFWNNYWKSGGAIDFSECSDPRAKELERRVILSQYIMRSNNTGEIPPPETGLVYNSWYGRPHLEMHWWHGVHHVLWGRPELLEKSMRWYKDVAYSPAKSIAARQGFDGIRWMKMTDNWAGEAPSSIGSFLIWQQPHFIYFAELLYRTNPMPETIDKYKELVFETARWMASFATYDEASDRYLLKGYIPAQETIYPAKTVNSPFELAYWYWGLSTAQQWRERACLERDPEWDHILAKLSHLASKEGKYLASENVISTYEDIRFISDHPMALGSFGILPESNLFDNEMMKNTFHWIWNDWNWDSAWGWDYPMVAMSATRMGLPEHAIDALLVNHRANTYLPNGHNFQNDRLRIYLPGNGGLLTAIAMMCTGWDGSENDLPGFPHNGQWNVKWEGLQKMP
;
A
#
# COMPACT_ATOMS: atom_id res chain seq x y z
N MET A 1 -37.91 3.77 -31.84
CA MET A 1 -37.15 3.02 -30.82
C MET A 1 -35.70 3.51 -30.75
N LYS A 2 -35.45 4.75 -30.33
CA LYS A 2 -34.10 5.36 -30.26
C LYS A 2 -33.82 6.11 -28.94
N LYS A 3 -34.55 5.82 -27.86
CA LYS A 3 -34.42 6.52 -26.56
C LYS A 3 -34.17 5.63 -25.33
N ILE A 4 -33.84 4.34 -25.51
CA ILE A 4 -33.58 3.41 -24.38
C ILE A 4 -32.09 3.04 -24.24
N VAL A 5 -31.23 3.43 -25.18
CA VAL A 5 -29.82 2.97 -25.19
C VAL A 5 -28.88 3.82 -24.32
N TRP A 6 -29.29 5.01 -23.89
CA TRP A 6 -28.38 5.93 -23.17
C TRP A 6 -28.38 5.77 -21.64
N SER A 7 -29.40 5.14 -21.04
CA SER A 7 -29.41 4.86 -19.59
C SER A 7 -28.68 3.58 -19.19
N PHE A 8 -28.26 2.75 -20.16
CA PHE A 8 -27.46 1.54 -19.90
C PHE A 8 -25.94 1.80 -19.88
N PHE A 9 -25.49 2.92 -20.47
CA PHE A 9 -24.06 3.23 -20.59
C PHE A 9 -23.45 3.88 -19.33
N LEU A 10 -24.26 4.50 -18.47
CA LEU A 10 -23.76 5.12 -17.22
C LEU A 10 -23.54 4.11 -16.07
N PHE A 11 -24.06 2.89 -16.19
CA PHE A 11 -23.87 1.84 -15.16
C PHE A 11 -22.62 0.98 -15.41
N LEU A 12 -22.07 0.92 -16.63
CA LEU A 12 -20.93 0.03 -16.93
C LEU A 12 -19.56 0.59 -16.46
N THR A 13 -19.39 1.91 -16.36
CA THR A 13 -18.11 2.49 -15.92
C THR A 13 -17.90 2.39 -14.41
N CYS A 14 -18.97 2.23 -13.62
CA CYS A 14 -18.88 2.04 -12.17
C CYS A 14 -18.68 0.57 -11.75
N SER A 15 -18.92 -0.40 -12.66
CA SER A 15 -18.89 -1.84 -12.32
C SER A 15 -17.56 -2.56 -12.56
N LEU A 16 -16.57 -1.93 -13.20
CA LEU A 16 -15.23 -2.53 -13.36
C LEU A 16 -14.38 -2.45 -12.07
N HIS A 17 -14.59 -1.43 -11.24
CA HIS A 17 -13.84 -1.22 -9.99
C HIS A 17 -14.28 -2.14 -8.83
N ALA A 18 -15.36 -2.92 -9.00
CA ALA A 18 -15.89 -3.83 -7.98
C ALA A 18 -15.59 -5.32 -8.26
N GLN A 19 -14.79 -5.65 -9.26
CA GLN A 19 -14.58 -7.04 -9.67
C GLN A 19 -13.38 -7.68 -8.98
N VAL A 20 -13.60 -8.85 -8.39
CA VAL A 20 -12.65 -9.62 -7.57
C VAL A 20 -11.68 -10.50 -8.38
N TRP A 21 -12.06 -10.92 -9.58
CA TRP A 21 -11.23 -11.70 -10.50
C TRP A 21 -11.54 -11.31 -11.95
N VAL A 22 -10.50 -10.90 -12.68
CA VAL A 22 -10.59 -10.56 -14.10
C VAL A 22 -9.52 -11.37 -14.83
N ALA A 23 -9.93 -12.20 -15.79
CA ALA A 23 -9.03 -13.09 -16.54
C ALA A 23 -8.38 -12.43 -17.76
N ASP A 24 -9.03 -11.42 -18.33
CA ASP A 24 -8.51 -10.62 -19.44
C ASP A 24 -7.50 -9.59 -18.94
N ASN A 25 -6.28 -9.59 -19.48
CA ASN A 25 -5.22 -8.68 -19.06
C ASN A 25 -5.30 -7.30 -19.77
N GLY A 26 -6.22 -7.11 -20.73
CA GLY A 26 -6.40 -5.84 -21.46
C GLY A 26 -5.33 -5.56 -22.53
N ASP A 27 -4.34 -6.43 -22.68
CA ASP A 27 -3.20 -6.30 -23.60
C ASP A 27 -3.23 -7.31 -24.75
N GLY A 28 -4.35 -8.01 -24.93
CA GLY A 28 -4.50 -9.10 -25.90
C GLY A 28 -4.11 -10.49 -25.37
N THR A 29 -3.76 -10.61 -24.08
CA THR A 29 -3.52 -11.88 -23.38
C THR A 29 -4.57 -12.16 -22.30
N TYR A 30 -4.63 -13.40 -21.81
CA TYR A 30 -5.46 -13.81 -20.67
C TYR A 30 -4.65 -14.64 -19.68
N LYS A 31 -5.12 -14.69 -18.42
CA LYS A 31 -4.62 -15.60 -17.38
C LYS A 31 -5.67 -16.64 -16.99
N ASN A 32 -5.19 -17.82 -16.62
CA ASN A 32 -5.99 -18.91 -16.09
C ASN A 32 -6.07 -18.83 -14.55
N PRO A 33 -7.21 -19.25 -13.93
CA PRO A 33 -8.44 -19.69 -14.58
C PRO A 33 -9.21 -18.54 -15.26
N VAL A 34 -9.84 -18.82 -16.42
CA VAL A 34 -10.76 -17.87 -17.07
C VAL A 34 -12.03 -17.63 -16.24
N LEU A 35 -12.41 -18.58 -15.38
CA LEU A 35 -13.41 -18.38 -14.34
C LEU A 35 -12.93 -18.94 -13.01
N PHE A 36 -12.61 -18.05 -12.06
CA PHE A 36 -12.27 -18.43 -10.69
C PHE A 36 -13.54 -18.64 -9.86
N ALA A 37 -14.37 -19.60 -10.24
CA ALA A 37 -15.53 -20.01 -9.45
C ALA A 37 -15.89 -21.45 -9.80
N ASP A 38 -16.65 -22.10 -8.93
CA ASP A 38 -17.06 -23.50 -9.06
C ASP A 38 -18.08 -23.73 -10.20
N TYR A 39 -17.65 -23.57 -11.45
CA TYR A 39 -18.40 -24.00 -12.63
C TYR A 39 -17.98 -25.42 -13.00
N SER A 40 -18.31 -26.34 -12.09
CA SER A 40 -18.10 -27.79 -12.22
C SER A 40 -18.63 -28.35 -13.54
N ASP A 41 -17.89 -29.29 -14.12
CA ASP A 41 -18.28 -30.07 -15.30
C ASP A 41 -18.73 -29.21 -16.49
N PRO A 42 -17.91 -28.25 -16.94
CA PRO A 42 -18.29 -27.34 -17.98
C PRO A 42 -18.38 -28.05 -19.33
N ASP A 43 -19.38 -27.66 -20.12
CA ASP A 43 -19.44 -28.00 -21.54
C ASP A 43 -19.76 -26.75 -22.35
N VAL A 44 -19.09 -26.58 -23.48
CA VAL A 44 -19.12 -25.35 -24.28
C VAL A 44 -19.39 -25.67 -25.74
N ILE A 45 -20.22 -24.85 -26.38
CA ILE A 45 -20.42 -24.87 -27.83
C ILE A 45 -20.33 -23.47 -28.43
N ARG A 46 -20.02 -23.40 -29.73
CA ARG A 46 -20.15 -22.20 -30.55
C ARG A 46 -21.39 -22.30 -31.44
N VAL A 47 -22.18 -21.23 -31.49
CA VAL A 47 -23.29 -21.07 -32.43
C VAL A 47 -23.13 -19.72 -33.13
N GLY A 48 -22.67 -19.74 -34.39
CA GLY A 48 -22.28 -18.52 -35.09
C GLY A 48 -21.05 -17.86 -34.43
N ASP A 49 -21.22 -16.63 -33.95
CA ASP A 49 -20.18 -15.82 -33.28
C ASP A 49 -20.35 -15.81 -31.74
N ASP A 50 -21.13 -16.74 -31.19
CA ASP A 50 -21.50 -16.79 -29.77
C ASP A 50 -21.07 -18.10 -29.14
N TYR A 51 -20.46 -18.02 -27.96
CA TYR A 51 -20.08 -19.17 -27.14
C TYR A 51 -21.03 -19.32 -25.96
N TRP A 52 -21.47 -20.54 -25.73
CA TRP A 52 -22.43 -20.90 -24.69
C TRP A 52 -21.86 -22.02 -23.84
N MET A 53 -21.79 -21.79 -22.53
CA MET A 53 -21.26 -22.77 -21.59
C MET A 53 -22.28 -23.11 -20.51
N VAL A 54 -22.44 -24.39 -20.22
CA VAL A 54 -23.24 -24.90 -19.10
C VAL A 54 -22.33 -25.55 -18.07
N ALA A 55 -22.77 -25.59 -16.82
CA ALA A 55 -22.05 -26.23 -15.73
C ALA A 55 -23.01 -26.94 -14.77
N SER A 56 -22.51 -27.92 -14.04
CA SER A 56 -23.24 -28.60 -12.97
C SER A 56 -23.75 -27.60 -11.94
N SER A 57 -24.96 -27.86 -11.44
CA SER A 57 -25.57 -27.11 -10.33
C SER A 57 -25.94 -27.97 -9.14
N PHE A 58 -25.88 -29.29 -9.28
CA PHE A 58 -26.29 -30.24 -8.24
C PHE A 58 -27.69 -29.88 -7.74
N THR A 59 -27.86 -29.68 -6.43
CA THR A 59 -29.13 -29.29 -5.80
C THR A 59 -29.38 -27.77 -5.79
N ALA A 60 -28.43 -26.96 -6.25
CA ALA A 60 -28.57 -25.51 -6.22
C ALA A 60 -29.52 -25.04 -7.33
N MET A 61 -30.51 -24.23 -6.96
CA MET A 61 -31.60 -23.82 -7.85
C MET A 61 -31.80 -22.30 -7.87
N PRO A 62 -32.12 -21.65 -9.00
CA PRO A 62 -32.31 -22.22 -10.33
C PRO A 62 -31.06 -22.96 -10.85
N GLY A 63 -31.29 -24.03 -11.60
CA GLY A 63 -30.30 -25.06 -11.89
C GLY A 63 -29.72 -24.97 -13.30
N ILE A 64 -28.50 -25.46 -13.41
CA ILE A 64 -27.56 -25.39 -14.55
C ILE A 64 -27.42 -23.94 -15.04
N PRO A 65 -26.40 -23.19 -14.56
CA PRO A 65 -26.15 -21.86 -15.10
C PRO A 65 -25.76 -21.94 -16.58
N LEU A 66 -26.25 -20.97 -17.35
CA LEU A 66 -25.85 -20.73 -18.74
C LEU A 66 -25.01 -19.46 -18.79
N LEU A 67 -23.78 -19.62 -19.25
CA LEU A 67 -22.82 -18.53 -19.45
C LEU A 67 -22.66 -18.24 -20.93
N HIS A 68 -22.42 -16.98 -21.24
CA HIS A 68 -22.22 -16.49 -22.60
C HIS A 68 -20.89 -15.75 -22.72
N SER A 69 -20.21 -15.95 -23.86
CA SER A 69 -18.99 -15.24 -24.23
C SER A 69 -18.95 -14.96 -25.73
N LYS A 70 -18.13 -13.98 -26.11
CA LYS A 70 -17.77 -13.65 -27.49
C LYS A 70 -16.33 -14.00 -27.84
N ASP A 71 -15.49 -14.33 -26.86
CA ASP A 71 -14.05 -14.55 -27.04
C ASP A 71 -13.46 -15.67 -26.17
N LEU A 72 -14.30 -16.48 -25.51
CA LEU A 72 -13.95 -17.58 -24.59
C LEU A 72 -13.23 -17.16 -23.29
N VAL A 73 -12.93 -15.88 -23.12
CA VAL A 73 -12.23 -15.34 -21.94
C VAL A 73 -13.19 -14.52 -21.07
N ASN A 74 -13.99 -13.65 -21.72
CA ASN A 74 -14.93 -12.76 -21.07
C ASN A 74 -16.31 -13.41 -21.01
N TRP A 75 -16.76 -13.78 -19.81
CA TRP A 75 -17.97 -14.57 -19.58
C TRP A 75 -18.98 -13.83 -18.70
N THR A 76 -20.27 -13.99 -19.00
CA THR A 76 -21.37 -13.47 -18.18
C THR A 76 -22.43 -14.54 -17.95
N ILE A 77 -23.07 -14.56 -16.77
CA ILE A 77 -24.21 -15.45 -16.51
C ILE A 77 -25.45 -14.81 -17.15
N VAL A 78 -26.08 -15.51 -18.08
CA VAL A 78 -27.19 -14.96 -18.86
C VAL A 78 -28.51 -15.67 -18.63
N ASN A 79 -28.48 -16.89 -18.09
CA ASN A 79 -29.69 -17.66 -17.79
C ASN A 79 -29.40 -18.84 -16.84
N HIS A 80 -30.46 -19.55 -16.46
CA HIS A 80 -30.41 -20.91 -15.94
C HIS A 80 -31.31 -21.82 -16.77
N ILE A 81 -30.90 -23.07 -16.96
CA ILE A 81 -31.64 -24.01 -17.83
C ILE A 81 -32.98 -24.42 -17.22
N TYR A 82 -33.12 -24.44 -15.90
CA TYR A 82 -34.41 -24.69 -15.25
C TYR A 82 -34.56 -23.96 -13.91
N GLU A 83 -35.79 -23.62 -13.56
CA GLU A 83 -36.12 -23.01 -12.26
C GLU A 83 -36.11 -24.04 -11.12
N GLY A 84 -36.53 -25.28 -11.40
CA GLY A 84 -36.45 -26.40 -10.47
C GLY A 84 -36.67 -27.77 -11.14
N LEU A 85 -36.14 -28.83 -10.54
CA LEU A 85 -36.38 -30.20 -11.00
C LEU A 85 -37.83 -30.63 -10.65
N PRO A 86 -38.53 -31.38 -11.52
CA PRO A 86 -39.94 -31.72 -11.34
C PRO A 86 -40.16 -32.88 -10.36
N LEU A 87 -39.46 -32.89 -9.22
CA LEU A 87 -39.52 -33.94 -8.20
C LEU A 87 -39.57 -33.32 -6.79
N GLU A 88 -40.48 -33.82 -5.96
CA GLU A 88 -40.81 -33.24 -4.66
C GLU A 88 -39.63 -33.18 -3.68
N LYS A 89 -38.69 -34.14 -3.77
CA LYS A 89 -37.52 -34.20 -2.89
C LYS A 89 -36.64 -32.94 -2.95
N TYR A 90 -36.62 -32.23 -4.08
CA TYR A 90 -35.80 -31.02 -4.27
C TYR A 90 -36.41 -29.76 -3.68
N ARG A 91 -37.61 -29.84 -3.06
CA ARG A 91 -38.14 -28.73 -2.25
C ARG A 91 -37.42 -28.55 -0.91
N LYS A 92 -36.51 -29.48 -0.58
CA LYS A 92 -35.62 -29.42 0.58
C LYS A 92 -34.18 -29.65 0.12
N PRO A 93 -33.16 -29.20 0.89
CA PRO A 93 -31.78 -29.46 0.54
C PRO A 93 -31.46 -30.96 0.47
N VAL A 94 -30.94 -31.40 -0.67
CA VAL A 94 -30.42 -32.75 -0.92
C VAL A 94 -28.99 -32.64 -1.48
N HIS A 95 -28.08 -32.20 -0.60
CA HIS A 95 -26.70 -31.86 -0.95
C HIS A 95 -26.00 -32.98 -1.71
N GLY A 96 -25.40 -32.63 -2.85
CA GLY A 96 -24.69 -33.54 -3.73
C GLY A 96 -25.55 -34.29 -4.75
N GLU A 97 -26.88 -34.26 -4.67
CA GLU A 97 -27.76 -34.78 -5.73
C GLU A 97 -28.07 -33.71 -6.79
N GLY A 98 -29.03 -33.98 -7.70
CA GLY A 98 -29.48 -33.03 -8.71
C GLY A 98 -28.73 -33.16 -10.03
N SER A 99 -28.59 -32.07 -10.80
CA SER A 99 -28.05 -32.13 -12.17
C SER A 99 -26.53 -32.23 -12.20
N TRP A 100 -26.01 -33.33 -12.75
CA TRP A 100 -24.59 -33.62 -12.91
C TRP A 100 -24.16 -33.60 -14.39
N ALA A 101 -22.94 -33.11 -14.63
CA ALA A 101 -22.20 -33.12 -15.88
C ALA A 101 -23.04 -32.84 -17.14
N PRO A 102 -23.64 -31.64 -17.25
CA PRO A 102 -24.50 -31.31 -18.37
C PRO A 102 -23.72 -31.29 -19.70
N ALA A 103 -24.39 -31.64 -20.78
CA ALA A 103 -23.87 -31.48 -22.14
C ALA A 103 -24.80 -30.58 -22.97
N ILE A 104 -24.23 -29.55 -23.59
CA ILE A 104 -24.97 -28.60 -24.43
C ILE A 104 -24.68 -28.88 -25.91
N ARG A 105 -25.72 -28.98 -26.75
CA ARG A 105 -25.58 -29.14 -28.21
C ARG A 105 -26.59 -28.27 -28.96
N TYR A 106 -26.19 -27.82 -30.15
CA TYR A 106 -27.09 -27.10 -31.07
C TYR A 106 -27.32 -27.95 -32.31
N HIS A 107 -28.59 -28.26 -32.59
CA HIS A 107 -28.96 -29.08 -33.73
C HIS A 107 -30.25 -28.54 -34.36
N ARG A 108 -30.21 -28.24 -35.67
CA ARG A 108 -31.36 -27.79 -36.49
C ARG A 108 -32.18 -26.67 -35.84
N GLY A 109 -31.52 -25.60 -35.39
CA GLY A 109 -32.22 -24.43 -34.84
C GLY A 109 -32.57 -24.52 -33.35
N MET A 110 -32.20 -25.61 -32.68
CA MET A 110 -32.60 -25.90 -31.30
C MET A 110 -31.38 -26.19 -30.44
N PHE A 111 -31.33 -25.59 -29.25
CA PHE A 111 -30.38 -25.95 -28.20
C PHE A 111 -30.93 -27.10 -27.36
N TYR A 112 -30.05 -28.01 -26.97
CA TYR A 112 -30.30 -29.15 -26.10
C TYR A 112 -29.32 -29.13 -24.95
N VAL A 113 -29.80 -29.31 -23.73
CA VAL A 113 -28.96 -29.55 -22.55
C VAL A 113 -29.39 -30.87 -21.93
N TYR A 114 -28.52 -31.87 -22.00
CA TYR A 114 -28.70 -33.16 -21.36
C TYR A 114 -27.96 -33.19 -20.04
N PHE A 115 -28.53 -33.87 -19.04
CA PHE A 115 -27.87 -34.13 -17.78
C PHE A 115 -28.49 -35.35 -17.11
N CYS A 116 -27.72 -35.99 -16.23
CA CYS A 116 -28.21 -37.03 -15.36
C CYS A 116 -28.35 -36.50 -13.94
N THR A 117 -29.23 -37.14 -13.19
CA THR A 117 -29.19 -37.11 -11.73
C THR A 117 -28.72 -38.49 -11.25
N PRO A 118 -28.00 -38.59 -10.13
CA PRO A 118 -27.44 -39.87 -9.68
C PRO A 118 -28.52 -40.93 -9.39
N ASN A 119 -29.73 -40.51 -9.03
CA ASN A 119 -30.81 -41.40 -8.57
C ASN A 119 -32.11 -41.31 -9.38
N ASP A 120 -32.35 -40.26 -10.17
CA ASP A 120 -33.66 -40.05 -10.82
C ASP A 120 -33.64 -40.26 -12.33
N GLY A 121 -32.46 -40.28 -12.96
CA GLY A 121 -32.31 -40.62 -14.37
C GLY A 121 -31.87 -39.47 -15.29
N LEU A 122 -32.16 -39.66 -16.58
CA LEU A 122 -31.72 -38.84 -17.71
C LEU A 122 -32.75 -37.77 -18.06
N PHE A 123 -32.31 -36.51 -18.11
CA PHE A 123 -33.13 -35.35 -18.45
C PHE A 123 -32.59 -34.63 -19.69
N VAL A 124 -33.51 -33.95 -20.39
CA VAL A 124 -33.18 -32.99 -21.44
C VAL A 124 -33.97 -31.71 -21.27
N ALA A 125 -33.31 -30.57 -21.44
CA ALA A 125 -33.94 -29.28 -21.60
C ALA A 125 -33.69 -28.76 -23.02
N ARG A 126 -34.68 -28.09 -23.63
CA ARG A 126 -34.54 -27.54 -24.99
C ARG A 126 -35.09 -26.13 -25.14
N SER A 127 -34.45 -25.32 -25.97
CA SER A 127 -34.94 -23.99 -26.35
C SER A 127 -34.46 -23.58 -27.76
N THR A 128 -35.26 -22.80 -28.48
CA THR A 128 -34.84 -22.10 -29.70
C THR A 128 -34.19 -20.75 -29.39
N ASP A 129 -34.39 -20.23 -28.17
CA ASP A 129 -33.78 -19.00 -27.66
C ASP A 129 -33.08 -19.31 -26.34
N PRO A 130 -31.73 -19.34 -26.29
CA PRO A 130 -30.99 -19.72 -25.10
C PRO A 130 -31.20 -18.74 -23.93
N LEU A 131 -31.62 -17.49 -24.21
CA LEU A 131 -31.95 -16.47 -23.19
C LEU A 131 -33.40 -16.57 -22.70
N GLY A 132 -34.24 -17.37 -23.37
CA GLY A 132 -35.63 -17.61 -23.03
C GLY A 132 -35.83 -18.75 -22.02
N LYS A 133 -37.07 -19.25 -21.95
CA LYS A 133 -37.40 -20.42 -21.13
C LYS A 133 -37.05 -21.71 -21.86
N TRP A 134 -36.57 -22.70 -21.11
CA TRP A 134 -36.25 -24.02 -21.63
C TRP A 134 -37.32 -25.04 -21.24
N GLY A 135 -37.73 -25.89 -22.18
CA GLY A 135 -38.64 -27.00 -21.93
C GLY A 135 -37.91 -28.21 -21.37
N LEU A 136 -38.10 -28.51 -20.09
CA LEU A 136 -37.49 -29.64 -19.38
C LEU A 136 -38.32 -30.93 -19.52
N LYS A 137 -37.67 -32.05 -19.82
CA LYS A 137 -38.29 -33.38 -19.94
C LYS A 137 -37.42 -34.44 -19.26
N HIS A 138 -38.07 -35.31 -18.49
CA HIS A 138 -37.49 -36.56 -18.00
C HIS A 138 -37.58 -37.62 -19.11
N ILE A 139 -36.44 -38.06 -19.66
CA ILE A 139 -36.39 -39.04 -20.75
C ILE A 139 -36.53 -40.47 -20.22
N LEU A 140 -35.72 -40.81 -19.22
CA LEU A 140 -35.58 -42.17 -18.74
C LEU A 140 -35.21 -42.18 -17.26
N GLN A 141 -35.97 -42.94 -16.48
CA GLN A 141 -35.67 -43.18 -15.07
C GLN A 141 -34.64 -44.32 -14.95
N VAL A 142 -33.44 -43.98 -14.52
CA VAL A 142 -32.29 -44.87 -14.32
C VAL A 142 -31.45 -44.38 -13.14
N GLU A 143 -30.68 -45.26 -12.54
CA GLU A 143 -29.76 -44.92 -11.44
C GLU A 143 -28.31 -45.03 -11.90
N LYS A 144 -27.44 -44.24 -11.26
CA LYS A 144 -25.99 -44.25 -11.43
C LYS A 144 -25.49 -43.91 -12.84
N TRP A 145 -26.33 -43.43 -13.75
CA TRP A 145 -25.84 -42.88 -15.02
C TRP A 145 -25.25 -41.50 -14.80
N GLU A 146 -24.16 -41.19 -15.49
CA GLU A 146 -23.52 -39.87 -15.46
C GLU A 146 -22.98 -39.47 -16.86
N ASP A 147 -22.57 -38.21 -16.97
CA ASP A 147 -21.98 -37.60 -18.18
C ASP A 147 -22.70 -37.86 -19.52
N PRO A 148 -24.02 -37.63 -19.61
CA PRO A 148 -24.74 -37.85 -20.87
C PRO A 148 -24.36 -36.79 -21.91
N CYS A 149 -23.88 -37.21 -23.08
CA CYS A 149 -23.61 -36.33 -24.20
C CYS A 149 -24.35 -36.79 -25.47
N PRO A 150 -25.30 -36.00 -25.98
CA PRO A 150 -25.98 -36.32 -27.24
C PRO A 150 -25.08 -35.99 -28.44
N PHE A 151 -25.25 -36.74 -29.52
CA PHE A 151 -24.52 -36.54 -30.77
C PHE A 151 -25.46 -36.80 -31.95
N TRP A 152 -25.50 -35.88 -32.91
CA TRP A 152 -26.24 -36.06 -34.17
C TRP A 152 -25.24 -36.12 -35.31
N ASP A 153 -25.31 -37.20 -36.07
CA ASP A 153 -24.42 -37.41 -37.20
C ASP A 153 -25.01 -36.81 -38.49
N GLU A 154 -24.13 -36.55 -39.45
CA GLU A 154 -24.44 -36.03 -40.78
C GLU A 154 -25.33 -36.97 -41.60
N ASP A 155 -25.32 -38.28 -41.29
CA ASP A 155 -26.18 -39.29 -41.91
C ASP A 155 -27.64 -39.27 -41.38
N GLY A 156 -27.92 -38.38 -40.42
CA GLY A 156 -29.24 -38.22 -39.79
C GLY A 156 -29.52 -39.18 -38.64
N GLN A 157 -28.58 -40.05 -38.26
CA GLN A 157 -28.66 -40.81 -37.02
C GLN A 157 -28.32 -39.94 -35.81
N ALA A 158 -28.87 -40.30 -34.66
CA ALA A 158 -28.61 -39.64 -33.39
C ALA A 158 -28.19 -40.68 -32.35
N TYR A 159 -27.30 -40.29 -31.45
CA TYR A 159 -26.71 -41.14 -30.43
C TYR A 159 -26.62 -40.39 -29.09
N LEU A 160 -26.50 -41.13 -28.01
CA LEU A 160 -26.17 -40.63 -26.68
C LEU A 160 -25.04 -41.48 -26.10
N VAL A 161 -23.93 -40.85 -25.76
CA VAL A 161 -22.89 -41.51 -24.96
C VAL A 161 -23.06 -41.12 -23.49
N HIS A 162 -22.83 -42.07 -22.58
CA HIS A 162 -22.83 -41.81 -21.14
C HIS A 162 -21.88 -42.79 -20.42
N SER A 163 -21.61 -42.52 -19.15
CA SER A 163 -20.82 -43.34 -18.22
C SER A 163 -21.67 -43.76 -17.01
N TYR A 164 -21.05 -44.42 -16.03
CA TYR A 164 -21.67 -44.78 -14.75
C TYR A 164 -20.89 -44.17 -13.59
N GLN A 165 -21.61 -43.84 -12.51
CA GLN A 165 -21.07 -43.35 -11.26
C GLN A 165 -19.79 -44.09 -10.85
N ARG A 166 -18.74 -43.31 -10.57
CA ARG A 166 -17.34 -43.74 -10.31
C ARG A 166 -16.50 -43.96 -11.58
N GLY A 167 -16.99 -43.50 -12.73
CA GLY A 167 -16.26 -43.51 -14.00
C GLY A 167 -16.25 -44.85 -14.73
N GLY A 168 -16.84 -44.86 -15.92
CA GLY A 168 -16.78 -45.93 -16.90
C GLY A 168 -17.75 -47.10 -16.67
N PRO A 169 -17.94 -47.97 -17.69
CA PRO A 169 -17.45 -47.85 -19.06
C PRO A 169 -18.18 -46.77 -19.87
N ALA A 170 -17.67 -46.43 -21.07
CA ALA A 170 -18.40 -45.60 -22.03
C ALA A 170 -19.46 -46.44 -22.76
N VAL A 171 -20.72 -46.03 -22.66
CA VAL A 171 -21.88 -46.71 -23.26
C VAL A 171 -22.56 -45.79 -24.26
N LEU A 172 -22.77 -46.30 -25.48
CA LEU A 172 -23.43 -45.60 -26.57
C LEU A 172 -24.84 -46.16 -26.81
N HIS A 173 -25.84 -45.29 -26.87
CA HIS A 173 -27.21 -45.62 -27.25
C HIS A 173 -27.57 -44.97 -28.57
N LYS A 174 -28.39 -45.66 -29.37
CA LYS A 174 -29.09 -45.03 -30.47
C LYS A 174 -30.25 -44.18 -29.94
N MET A 175 -30.45 -43.01 -30.52
CA MET A 175 -31.44 -42.01 -30.10
C MET A 175 -32.42 -41.70 -31.22
N SER A 176 -33.64 -41.29 -30.88
CA SER A 176 -34.60 -40.75 -31.85
C SER A 176 -34.07 -39.45 -32.48
N PRO A 177 -34.39 -39.13 -33.75
CA PRO A 177 -33.86 -37.94 -34.42
C PRO A 177 -34.18 -36.62 -33.72
N ASP A 178 -35.31 -36.55 -33.01
CA ASP A 178 -35.71 -35.39 -32.20
C ASP A 178 -34.97 -35.28 -30.85
N GLY A 179 -34.14 -36.28 -30.52
CA GLY A 179 -33.41 -36.37 -29.27
C GLY A 179 -34.32 -36.42 -28.05
N LEU A 180 -35.37 -37.24 -28.06
CA LEU A 180 -36.32 -37.30 -26.94
C LEU A 180 -36.55 -38.71 -26.39
N ARG A 181 -35.94 -39.74 -26.99
CA ARG A 181 -36.04 -41.16 -26.61
C ARG A 181 -34.78 -41.93 -27.01
N LEU A 182 -34.39 -42.91 -26.19
CA LEU A 182 -33.42 -43.94 -26.57
C LEU A 182 -34.13 -45.08 -27.30
N LEU A 183 -33.43 -45.71 -28.25
CA LEU A 183 -33.99 -46.71 -29.17
C LEU A 183 -33.41 -48.11 -28.99
N ASP A 184 -32.46 -48.27 -28.07
CA ASP A 184 -31.82 -49.55 -27.73
C ASP A 184 -31.49 -49.61 -26.23
N ASN A 185 -30.76 -50.66 -25.83
CA ASN A 185 -30.32 -50.88 -24.44
C ASN A 185 -28.86 -50.43 -24.21
N GLY A 186 -28.24 -49.76 -25.17
CA GLY A 186 -26.84 -49.33 -25.10
C GLY A 186 -25.83 -50.41 -25.48
N THR A 187 -24.69 -49.96 -26.01
CA THR A 187 -23.52 -50.77 -26.35
C THR A 187 -22.30 -50.20 -25.63
N THR A 188 -21.57 -51.01 -24.86
CA THR A 188 -20.27 -50.61 -24.31
C THR A 188 -19.27 -50.44 -25.47
N VAL A 189 -18.78 -49.23 -25.69
CA VAL A 189 -17.86 -48.91 -26.81
C VAL A 189 -16.41 -48.78 -26.36
N TYR A 190 -16.16 -48.53 -25.07
CA TYR A 190 -14.81 -48.49 -24.52
C TYR A 190 -14.80 -48.79 -23.00
N ARG A 191 -13.82 -49.58 -22.55
CA ARG A 191 -13.52 -49.87 -21.15
C ARG A 191 -12.04 -50.19 -21.02
N ASP A 192 -11.34 -49.49 -20.13
CA ASP A 192 -9.94 -49.76 -19.81
C ASP A 192 -9.66 -49.31 -18.37
N GLU A 193 -9.76 -50.24 -17.41
CA GLU A 193 -9.61 -49.96 -15.99
C GLU A 193 -8.13 -49.89 -15.55
N GLU A 194 -7.19 -50.31 -16.40
CA GLU A 194 -5.76 -50.30 -16.09
C GLU A 194 -5.10 -49.00 -16.57
N VAL A 195 -5.32 -48.62 -17.83
CA VAL A 195 -4.69 -47.43 -18.42
C VAL A 195 -5.54 -46.18 -18.22
N ASN A 196 -6.87 -46.29 -18.30
CA ASN A 196 -7.79 -45.16 -18.15
C ASN A 196 -8.85 -45.42 -17.06
N PRO A 197 -8.43 -45.64 -15.80
CA PRO A 197 -9.37 -45.82 -14.69
C PRO A 197 -10.24 -44.57 -14.50
N THR A 198 -11.45 -44.73 -13.97
CA THR A 198 -12.36 -43.62 -13.67
C THR A 198 -12.64 -42.76 -14.92
N LEU A 199 -13.13 -43.41 -15.98
CA LEU A 199 -13.42 -42.77 -17.27
C LEU A 199 -14.77 -42.03 -17.20
N GLU A 200 -14.74 -40.71 -17.06
CA GLU A 200 -15.94 -39.86 -16.87
C GLU A 200 -15.88 -38.63 -17.79
N GLY A 201 -16.82 -37.70 -17.67
CA GLY A 201 -16.89 -36.44 -18.41
C GLY A 201 -17.08 -36.56 -19.93
N LEU A 202 -17.74 -37.62 -20.39
CA LEU A 202 -17.81 -37.97 -21.81
C LEU A 202 -18.41 -36.85 -22.67
N LYS A 203 -17.65 -36.34 -23.66
CA LYS A 203 -18.15 -35.47 -24.74
C LYS A 203 -17.84 -36.06 -26.10
N MET A 204 -18.83 -36.10 -26.99
CA MET A 204 -18.72 -36.76 -28.29
C MET A 204 -18.81 -35.76 -29.44
N ASP A 205 -17.92 -35.94 -30.41
CA ASP A 205 -17.81 -35.12 -31.63
C ASP A 205 -17.37 -35.95 -32.84
N LYS A 206 -17.44 -35.37 -34.04
CA LYS A 206 -16.95 -36.00 -35.28
C LYS A 206 -16.14 -35.00 -36.11
N ARG A 207 -14.98 -35.43 -36.61
CA ARG A 207 -14.11 -34.63 -37.47
C ARG A 207 -13.36 -35.53 -38.44
N ASN A 208 -13.26 -35.14 -39.71
CA ASN A 208 -12.52 -35.87 -40.75
C ASN A 208 -12.85 -37.39 -40.83
N GLY A 209 -14.12 -37.75 -40.62
CA GLY A 209 -14.59 -39.14 -40.64
C GLY A 209 -14.26 -39.96 -39.39
N TRP A 210 -13.67 -39.35 -38.36
CA TRP A 210 -13.44 -39.95 -37.04
C TRP A 210 -14.49 -39.48 -36.04
N TYR A 211 -15.03 -40.42 -35.25
CA TYR A 211 -15.77 -40.14 -34.03
C TYR A 211 -14.79 -40.00 -32.89
N TYR A 212 -14.92 -38.94 -32.10
CA TYR A 212 -14.11 -38.68 -30.91
C TYR A 212 -14.98 -38.74 -29.66
N ILE A 213 -14.43 -39.28 -28.57
CA ILE A 213 -15.01 -39.18 -27.23
C ILE A 213 -13.92 -38.59 -26.31
N PHE A 214 -14.11 -37.36 -25.88
CA PHE A 214 -13.30 -36.73 -24.84
C PHE A 214 -13.75 -37.31 -23.50
N ALA A 215 -12.82 -37.94 -22.80
CA ALA A 215 -13.10 -38.71 -21.61
C ALA A 215 -11.89 -38.62 -20.67
N PRO A 216 -11.83 -37.63 -19.76
CA PRO A 216 -10.79 -37.61 -18.73
C PRO A 216 -10.74 -38.93 -17.93
N ALA A 217 -9.55 -39.25 -17.42
CA ALA A 217 -9.29 -40.46 -16.66
C ALA A 217 -8.33 -40.17 -15.49
N GLY A 218 -8.28 -41.07 -14.50
CA GLY A 218 -7.44 -40.93 -13.30
C GLY A 218 -8.03 -40.07 -12.18
N GLY A 219 -9.29 -39.63 -12.35
CA GLY A 219 -10.09 -38.92 -11.35
C GLY A 219 -9.78 -37.43 -11.20
N VAL A 220 -10.73 -36.69 -10.61
CA VAL A 220 -10.76 -35.22 -10.55
C VAL A 220 -9.46 -34.55 -10.06
N ALA A 221 -8.80 -35.06 -9.02
CA ALA A 221 -7.64 -34.37 -8.42
C ALA A 221 -6.29 -34.74 -9.05
N THR A 222 -6.19 -35.92 -9.64
CA THR A 222 -4.92 -36.57 -10.04
C THR A 222 -4.88 -36.97 -11.51
N GLY A 223 -5.98 -36.80 -12.23
CA GLY A 223 -6.19 -37.31 -13.57
C GLY A 223 -5.57 -36.48 -14.69
N TRP A 224 -6.02 -36.79 -15.90
CA TRP A 224 -5.59 -36.19 -17.17
C TRP A 224 -6.75 -36.25 -18.18
N GLN A 225 -6.59 -35.56 -19.31
CA GLN A 225 -7.54 -35.66 -20.41
C GLN A 225 -7.14 -36.80 -21.37
N THR A 226 -7.99 -37.82 -21.48
CA THR A 226 -7.91 -38.83 -22.54
C THR A 226 -8.90 -38.49 -23.65
N VAL A 227 -8.52 -38.76 -24.90
CA VAL A 227 -9.40 -38.72 -26.06
C VAL A 227 -9.43 -40.09 -26.69
N LEU A 228 -10.63 -40.57 -26.98
CA LEU A 228 -10.88 -41.80 -27.72
C LEU A 228 -11.24 -41.44 -29.15
N ARG A 229 -10.84 -42.24 -30.15
CA ARG A 229 -11.36 -42.10 -31.51
C ARG A 229 -11.60 -43.42 -32.25
N SER A 230 -12.54 -43.42 -33.19
CA SER A 230 -12.81 -44.55 -34.09
C SER A 230 -13.42 -44.08 -35.42
N LYS A 231 -13.25 -44.87 -36.50
CA LYS A 231 -13.97 -44.64 -37.77
C LYS A 231 -15.37 -45.24 -37.78
N ASN A 232 -15.69 -46.06 -36.78
CA ASN A 232 -17.01 -46.65 -36.58
C ASN A 232 -17.54 -46.16 -35.23
N VAL A 233 -18.77 -45.64 -35.20
CA VAL A 233 -19.40 -45.11 -33.99
C VAL A 233 -19.50 -46.16 -32.87
N TYR A 234 -19.58 -47.44 -33.22
CA TYR A 234 -19.58 -48.56 -32.27
C TYR A 234 -18.19 -49.12 -31.96
N GLY A 235 -17.12 -48.48 -32.43
CA GLY A 235 -15.74 -48.87 -32.19
C GLY A 235 -15.18 -49.97 -33.12
N PRO A 236 -14.02 -50.55 -32.76
CA PRO A 236 -13.25 -50.30 -31.53
C PRO A 236 -12.66 -48.88 -31.50
N TYR A 237 -12.55 -48.31 -30.31
CA TYR A 237 -11.93 -47.01 -30.07
C TYR A 237 -10.46 -47.16 -29.65
N GLU A 238 -9.58 -46.35 -30.23
CA GLU A 238 -8.22 -46.15 -29.74
C GLU A 238 -8.15 -44.93 -28.82
N ALA A 239 -7.24 -44.93 -27.84
CA ALA A 239 -7.15 -43.92 -26.79
C ALA A 239 -5.78 -43.22 -26.79
N ARG A 240 -5.75 -41.92 -26.53
CA ARG A 240 -4.53 -41.13 -26.31
C ARG A 240 -4.74 -40.14 -25.16
N LYS A 241 -3.76 -40.04 -24.28
CA LYS A 241 -3.65 -38.93 -23.31
C LYS A 241 -3.19 -37.68 -24.05
N VAL A 242 -3.92 -36.57 -23.93
CA VAL A 242 -3.69 -35.35 -24.72
C VAL A 242 -3.42 -34.09 -23.88
N LEU A 243 -3.67 -34.14 -22.57
CA LEU A 243 -3.36 -33.10 -21.60
C LEU A 243 -3.13 -33.74 -20.23
N GLU A 244 -2.07 -33.36 -19.52
CA GLU A 244 -1.81 -33.81 -18.15
C GLU A 244 -1.53 -32.67 -17.17
N ALA A 245 -1.47 -32.98 -15.87
CA ALA A 245 -1.21 -31.95 -14.85
C ALA A 245 0.13 -31.25 -15.07
N GLY A 246 0.18 -29.94 -14.84
CA GLY A 246 1.38 -29.13 -15.03
C GLY A 246 1.17 -27.69 -14.58
N ASN A 247 2.26 -26.96 -14.35
CA ASN A 247 2.25 -25.54 -13.96
C ASN A 247 1.34 -25.20 -12.75
N GLY A 248 1.20 -26.13 -11.79
CA GLY A 248 0.33 -25.95 -10.62
C GLY A 248 -1.17 -26.19 -10.88
N ILE A 249 -1.56 -26.60 -12.08
CA ILE A 249 -2.90 -27.03 -12.44
C ILE A 249 -2.95 -28.57 -12.32
N ASN A 250 -3.67 -29.05 -11.31
CA ASN A 250 -3.83 -30.48 -11.04
C ASN A 250 -5.08 -31.03 -11.71
N GLY A 251 -5.00 -32.29 -12.14
CA GLY A 251 -6.12 -33.03 -12.73
C GLY A 251 -6.93 -32.22 -13.74
N PRO A 252 -6.39 -31.83 -14.91
CA PRO A 252 -7.21 -31.23 -15.97
C PRO A 252 -8.35 -32.18 -16.32
N HIS A 253 -9.58 -31.77 -16.01
CA HIS A 253 -10.71 -32.69 -15.96
C HIS A 253 -11.97 -32.03 -16.49
N GLN A 254 -12.82 -32.85 -17.14
CA GLN A 254 -14.10 -32.59 -17.82
C GLN A 254 -14.23 -31.22 -18.51
N GLY A 255 -14.58 -31.25 -19.78
CA GLY A 255 -14.47 -30.05 -20.60
C GLY A 255 -15.05 -30.17 -21.98
N GLY A 256 -15.08 -29.05 -22.70
CA GLY A 256 -15.55 -28.96 -24.08
C GLY A 256 -14.46 -28.44 -25.01
N LEU A 257 -14.32 -29.09 -26.17
CA LEU A 257 -13.49 -28.62 -27.27
C LEU A 257 -14.34 -27.71 -28.17
N VAL A 258 -13.81 -26.53 -28.53
CA VAL A 258 -14.54 -25.54 -29.33
C VAL A 258 -13.60 -24.82 -30.30
N ASP A 259 -14.11 -24.48 -31.48
CA ASP A 259 -13.38 -23.74 -32.49
C ASP A 259 -13.73 -22.25 -32.49
N THR A 260 -12.87 -21.42 -33.09
CA THR A 260 -13.13 -20.00 -33.34
C THR A 260 -13.54 -19.76 -34.80
N PRO A 261 -14.14 -18.60 -35.13
CA PRO A 261 -14.38 -18.21 -36.52
C PRO A 261 -13.12 -18.15 -37.40
N SER A 262 -11.92 -18.01 -36.82
CA SER A 262 -10.64 -18.05 -37.55
C SER A 262 -10.11 -19.47 -37.78
N GLY A 263 -10.75 -20.49 -37.19
CA GLY A 263 -10.37 -21.90 -37.30
C GLY A 263 -9.40 -22.38 -36.22
N GLU A 264 -9.11 -21.56 -35.21
CA GLU A 264 -8.35 -22.00 -34.03
C GLU A 264 -9.19 -22.90 -33.15
N TRP A 265 -8.54 -23.82 -32.42
CA TRP A 265 -9.20 -24.72 -31.49
C TRP A 265 -8.75 -24.45 -30.05
N TRP A 266 -9.70 -24.58 -29.14
CA TRP A 266 -9.50 -24.31 -27.72
C TRP A 266 -10.25 -25.33 -26.88
N PHE A 267 -9.71 -25.65 -25.70
CA PHE A 267 -10.30 -26.59 -24.78
C PHE A 267 -10.56 -25.93 -23.43
N ILE A 268 -11.82 -25.97 -23.00
CA ILE A 268 -12.22 -25.54 -21.66
C ILE A 268 -12.23 -26.76 -20.75
N HIS A 269 -11.62 -26.67 -19.57
CA HIS A 269 -11.68 -27.73 -18.55
C HIS A 269 -11.68 -27.12 -17.15
N PHE A 270 -11.94 -27.90 -16.10
CA PHE A 270 -11.78 -27.42 -14.73
C PHE A 270 -10.51 -27.95 -14.02
N GLN A 271 -10.20 -27.31 -12.89
CA GLN A 271 -9.25 -27.75 -11.86
C GLN A 271 -9.99 -27.84 -10.52
N SER A 272 -9.76 -28.90 -9.74
CA SER A 272 -10.28 -28.97 -8.36
C SER A 272 -9.40 -28.20 -7.39
N ARG A 273 -9.98 -27.24 -6.67
CA ARG A 273 -9.27 -26.30 -5.80
C ARG A 273 -9.91 -26.13 -4.41
N GLY A 274 -10.22 -27.26 -3.75
CA GLY A 274 -10.64 -27.28 -2.35
C GLY A 274 -11.90 -26.44 -2.10
N ALA A 275 -11.81 -25.49 -1.17
CA ALA A 275 -12.91 -24.58 -0.82
C ALA A 275 -13.46 -23.78 -2.01
N TYR A 276 -12.67 -23.53 -3.05
CA TYR A 276 -13.11 -22.77 -4.22
C TYR A 276 -13.86 -23.63 -5.25
N GLY A 277 -13.95 -24.95 -5.03
CA GLY A 277 -14.59 -25.89 -5.94
C GLY A 277 -13.80 -26.11 -7.22
N ARG A 278 -14.49 -26.23 -8.35
CA ARG A 278 -13.92 -26.54 -9.67
C ARG A 278 -13.80 -25.28 -10.53
N VAL A 279 -12.62 -24.66 -10.55
CA VAL A 279 -12.33 -23.43 -11.31
C VAL A 279 -12.03 -23.75 -12.78
N VAL A 280 -12.40 -22.87 -13.71
CA VAL A 280 -12.38 -23.17 -15.15
C VAL A 280 -11.19 -22.54 -15.86
N HIS A 281 -10.50 -23.35 -16.67
CA HIS A 281 -9.32 -23.01 -17.44
C HIS A 281 -9.61 -23.09 -18.94
N LEU A 282 -8.89 -22.30 -19.71
CA LEU A 282 -8.89 -22.30 -21.17
C LEU A 282 -7.49 -22.68 -21.66
N GLN A 283 -7.41 -23.66 -22.55
CA GLN A 283 -6.16 -24.16 -23.13
C GLN A 283 -6.18 -24.04 -24.65
N PRO A 284 -5.06 -23.66 -25.30
CA PRO A 284 -4.94 -23.80 -26.75
C PRO A 284 -5.03 -25.29 -27.13
N ALA A 285 -5.62 -25.59 -28.29
CA ALA A 285 -5.69 -26.94 -28.82
C ALA A 285 -5.29 -26.97 -30.30
N VAL A 286 -4.50 -27.96 -30.69
CA VAL A 286 -3.98 -28.08 -32.06
C VAL A 286 -4.23 -29.49 -32.58
N TRP A 287 -4.79 -29.60 -33.78
CA TRP A 287 -4.93 -30.86 -34.48
C TRP A 287 -3.64 -31.20 -35.23
N THR A 288 -3.09 -32.38 -34.98
CA THR A 288 -1.90 -32.91 -35.64
C THR A 288 -2.24 -33.54 -36.99
N SER A 289 -1.22 -33.77 -37.82
CA SER A 289 -1.38 -34.36 -39.16
C SER A 289 -1.92 -35.80 -39.14
N ASP A 290 -1.82 -36.51 -38.01
CA ASP A 290 -2.40 -37.83 -37.79
C ASP A 290 -3.83 -37.78 -37.22
N ASP A 291 -4.52 -36.63 -37.27
CA ASP A 291 -5.90 -36.40 -36.79
C ASP A 291 -6.10 -36.65 -35.27
N TRP A 292 -5.09 -36.38 -34.46
CA TRP A 292 -5.21 -36.28 -33.00
C TRP A 292 -5.22 -34.81 -32.57
N VAL A 293 -5.81 -34.52 -31.42
CA VAL A 293 -5.73 -33.20 -30.80
C VAL A 293 -4.67 -33.24 -29.71
N VAL A 294 -3.86 -32.19 -29.63
CA VAL A 294 -2.94 -31.92 -28.52
C VAL A 294 -3.41 -30.64 -27.85
N ILE A 295 -3.51 -30.66 -26.52
CA ILE A 295 -4.09 -29.57 -25.73
C ILE A 295 -3.01 -29.02 -24.79
N GLY A 296 -2.96 -27.70 -24.63
CA GLY A 296 -1.97 -27.01 -23.82
C GLY A 296 -0.64 -26.84 -24.55
N ASP A 297 0.43 -26.67 -23.77
CA ASP A 297 1.80 -26.57 -24.27
C ASP A 297 2.43 -27.97 -24.39
N ASP A 298 2.73 -28.40 -25.62
CA ASP A 298 3.46 -29.63 -25.94
C ASP A 298 4.85 -29.32 -26.49
N SER A 299 5.61 -28.48 -25.78
CA SER A 299 7.02 -28.23 -26.10
C SER A 299 7.89 -29.51 -26.04
N ALA A 300 7.41 -30.57 -25.38
CA ALA A 300 8.07 -31.87 -25.34
C ALA A 300 7.89 -32.68 -26.64
N GLY A 301 6.89 -32.35 -27.47
CA GLY A 301 6.60 -33.00 -28.74
C GLY A 301 6.13 -34.45 -28.60
N ASN A 302 5.51 -34.82 -27.49
CA ASN A 302 5.09 -36.19 -27.20
C ASN A 302 3.58 -36.42 -27.46
N GLY A 303 2.84 -35.40 -27.89
CA GLY A 303 1.40 -35.48 -28.16
C GLY A 303 0.51 -35.35 -26.91
N CYS A 304 1.09 -34.98 -25.76
CA CYS A 304 0.41 -34.74 -24.49
C CYS A 304 0.92 -33.43 -23.88
N GLY A 305 0.15 -32.36 -24.00
CA GLY A 305 0.58 -31.06 -23.47
C GLY A 305 0.33 -30.90 -21.96
N ILE A 306 0.79 -29.78 -21.44
CA ILE A 306 0.51 -29.30 -20.08
C ILE A 306 -0.26 -27.97 -20.10
N PRO A 307 -1.10 -27.67 -19.09
CA PRO A 307 -1.86 -26.43 -19.00
C PRO A 307 -0.99 -25.17 -19.01
N VAL A 308 -1.42 -24.14 -19.74
CA VAL A 308 -0.81 -22.79 -19.70
C VAL A 308 -1.43 -21.96 -18.58
N LEU A 309 -0.61 -21.13 -17.92
CA LEU A 309 -1.08 -20.16 -16.92
C LEU A 309 -1.49 -18.82 -17.55
N THR A 310 -0.81 -18.42 -18.61
CA THR A 310 -1.06 -17.19 -19.38
C THR A 310 -0.85 -17.50 -20.85
N TYR A 311 -1.69 -16.94 -21.72
CA TYR A 311 -1.56 -17.12 -23.17
C TYR A 311 -2.22 -15.97 -23.93
N ARG A 312 -1.98 -15.87 -25.24
CA ARG A 312 -2.72 -14.91 -26.09
C ARG A 312 -4.21 -15.24 -26.09
N LYS A 313 -5.06 -14.24 -26.27
CA LYS A 313 -6.50 -14.49 -26.43
C LYS A 313 -6.79 -15.27 -27.73
N PRO A 314 -7.89 -16.05 -27.76
CA PRO A 314 -8.41 -16.65 -28.99
C PRO A 314 -8.63 -15.62 -30.09
N ASP A 315 -8.20 -15.93 -31.31
CA ASP A 315 -8.51 -15.09 -32.45
C ASP A 315 -9.97 -15.31 -32.87
N VAL A 316 -10.82 -14.34 -32.54
CA VAL A 316 -12.23 -14.29 -32.96
C VAL A 316 -12.49 -13.19 -33.99
N GLY A 317 -11.43 -12.61 -34.58
CA GLY A 317 -11.48 -11.57 -35.60
C GLY A 317 -11.91 -10.18 -35.12
N LYS A 318 -12.25 -10.02 -33.83
CA LYS A 318 -12.69 -8.77 -33.20
C LYS A 318 -12.26 -8.72 -31.73
N ILE A 319 -12.16 -7.50 -31.18
CA ILE A 319 -11.94 -7.27 -29.76
C ILE A 319 -13.29 -6.96 -29.10
N PHE A 320 -13.57 -7.58 -27.96
CA PHE A 320 -14.77 -7.36 -27.16
C PHE A 320 -14.41 -6.72 -25.82
N PRO A 321 -15.34 -5.95 -25.20
CA PRO A 321 -15.14 -5.40 -23.87
C PRO A 321 -14.92 -6.49 -22.83
N VAL A 322 -14.13 -6.20 -21.80
CA VAL A 322 -13.94 -7.07 -20.65
C VAL A 322 -15.29 -7.32 -19.96
N GLN A 323 -15.58 -8.59 -19.66
CA GLN A 323 -16.78 -9.02 -18.94
C GLN A 323 -16.39 -10.09 -17.92
N VAL A 324 -17.06 -10.07 -16.77
CA VAL A 324 -16.97 -11.14 -15.77
C VAL A 324 -18.36 -11.54 -15.30
N PRO A 325 -18.52 -12.74 -14.69
CA PRO A 325 -19.77 -13.12 -14.07
C PRO A 325 -20.22 -12.13 -13.01
N GLN A 326 -21.52 -11.92 -12.89
CA GLN A 326 -22.07 -11.06 -11.86
C GLN A 326 -21.73 -11.58 -10.46
N THR A 327 -21.37 -10.69 -9.53
CA THR A 327 -20.99 -11.02 -8.14
C THR A 327 -21.59 -10.06 -7.11
N THR A 328 -21.87 -8.81 -7.51
CA THR A 328 -22.48 -7.78 -6.67
C THR A 328 -23.95 -7.57 -7.04
N ASP A 329 -24.80 -7.24 -6.07
CA ASP A 329 -26.21 -6.89 -6.27
C ASP A 329 -26.62 -5.72 -5.37
N GLU A 330 -27.21 -4.68 -5.96
CA GLU A 330 -27.80 -3.53 -5.26
C GLU A 330 -29.32 -3.69 -5.10
N PHE A 331 -29.90 -4.83 -5.53
CA PHE A 331 -31.32 -5.16 -5.41
C PHE A 331 -32.31 -4.14 -6.01
N GLU A 332 -31.85 -3.33 -6.96
CA GLU A 332 -32.68 -2.37 -7.71
C GLU A 332 -33.60 -3.03 -8.75
N ALA A 333 -33.20 -4.22 -9.24
CA ALA A 333 -33.97 -4.97 -10.21
C ALA A 333 -35.20 -5.62 -9.57
N ASN A 334 -36.26 -5.80 -10.37
CA ASN A 334 -37.48 -6.50 -9.94
C ASN A 334 -37.36 -8.03 -9.95
N ARG A 335 -36.15 -8.56 -10.12
CA ARG A 335 -35.79 -9.98 -10.11
C ARG A 335 -34.39 -10.11 -9.51
N LEU A 336 -34.12 -11.26 -8.91
CA LEU A 336 -32.77 -11.59 -8.43
C LEU A 336 -31.79 -11.63 -9.60
N GLY A 337 -30.56 -11.18 -9.38
CA GLY A 337 -29.46 -11.40 -10.31
C GLY A 337 -29.18 -12.90 -10.55
N PHE A 338 -28.64 -13.22 -11.72
CA PHE A 338 -28.37 -14.61 -12.12
C PHE A 338 -27.23 -15.30 -11.34
N GLN A 339 -26.51 -14.56 -10.52
CA GLN A 339 -25.47 -15.11 -9.64
C GLN A 339 -26.04 -15.82 -8.41
N TRP A 340 -27.31 -15.56 -8.09
CA TRP A 340 -27.96 -16.08 -6.90
C TRP A 340 -28.58 -17.47 -7.12
N GLN A 341 -28.36 -18.35 -6.14
CA GLN A 341 -28.99 -19.66 -6.05
C GLN A 341 -29.44 -19.96 -4.61
N TRP A 342 -30.48 -20.78 -4.51
CA TRP A 342 -31.00 -21.39 -3.29
C TRP A 342 -30.51 -22.83 -3.14
N ASN A 343 -30.59 -23.40 -1.94
CA ASN A 343 -30.24 -24.81 -1.69
C ASN A 343 -31.37 -25.80 -2.01
N ALA A 344 -32.53 -25.29 -2.45
CA ALA A 344 -33.72 -26.04 -2.80
C ALA A 344 -34.53 -25.26 -3.84
N ILE A 345 -35.59 -25.86 -4.41
CA ILE A 345 -36.52 -25.17 -5.31
C ILE A 345 -37.00 -23.88 -4.64
N GLU A 346 -36.88 -22.76 -5.37
CA GLU A 346 -37.28 -21.43 -4.92
C GLU A 346 -38.73 -21.43 -4.39
N ASN A 347 -38.93 -20.79 -3.23
CA ASN A 347 -40.24 -20.53 -2.69
C ASN A 347 -40.48 -19.01 -2.60
N PRO A 348 -41.48 -18.46 -3.32
CA PRO A 348 -41.80 -17.04 -3.26
C PRO A 348 -42.11 -16.51 -1.85
N ALA A 349 -42.44 -17.38 -0.90
CA ALA A 349 -42.66 -16.98 0.49
C ALA A 349 -41.35 -16.62 1.23
N TRP A 350 -40.17 -16.88 0.67
CA TRP A 350 -38.87 -16.63 1.30
C TRP A 350 -38.42 -15.16 1.23
N TYR A 351 -38.81 -14.42 0.19
CA TYR A 351 -38.30 -13.06 -0.02
C TYR A 351 -39.28 -12.13 -0.75
N SER A 352 -38.95 -10.84 -0.79
CA SER A 352 -39.63 -9.85 -1.63
C SER A 352 -38.65 -8.76 -2.08
N LEU A 353 -38.64 -8.45 -3.38
CA LEU A 353 -37.92 -7.30 -3.96
C LEU A 353 -38.81 -6.06 -4.13
N SER A 354 -40.12 -6.19 -3.83
CA SER A 354 -41.09 -5.12 -4.01
C SER A 354 -41.63 -4.57 -2.69
N ALA A 355 -41.38 -5.25 -1.56
CA ALA A 355 -41.78 -4.79 -0.23
C ALA A 355 -41.09 -3.48 0.15
N ARG A 356 -39.85 -3.29 -0.31
CA ARG A 356 -39.05 -2.08 -0.19
C ARG A 356 -38.14 -2.02 -1.42
N ARG A 357 -38.34 -1.02 -2.30
CA ARG A 357 -37.49 -0.88 -3.51
C ARG A 357 -36.05 -0.54 -3.14
N GLY A 358 -35.10 -1.06 -3.90
CA GLY A 358 -33.65 -0.94 -3.64
C GLY A 358 -33.17 -1.86 -2.51
N PHE A 359 -34.00 -2.80 -2.05
CA PHE A 359 -33.66 -3.74 -0.98
C PHE A 359 -34.20 -5.12 -1.33
N ILE A 360 -33.55 -6.16 -0.83
CA ILE A 360 -34.15 -7.49 -0.71
C ILE A 360 -34.65 -7.72 0.71
N ARG A 361 -35.95 -8.01 0.85
CA ARG A 361 -36.52 -8.52 2.09
C ARG A 361 -36.39 -10.02 2.15
N LEU A 362 -35.74 -10.56 3.17
CA LEU A 362 -35.78 -11.98 3.51
C LEU A 362 -36.67 -12.20 4.73
N PHE A 363 -37.65 -13.09 4.62
CA PHE A 363 -38.53 -13.43 5.74
C PHE A 363 -37.85 -14.44 6.68
N ALA A 364 -38.03 -14.30 7.99
CA ALA A 364 -37.45 -15.20 8.98
C ALA A 364 -38.16 -16.57 8.94
N LYS A 365 -37.62 -17.50 8.15
CA LYS A 365 -38.19 -18.85 8.00
C LYS A 365 -37.68 -19.82 9.05
N THR A 366 -38.57 -20.67 9.51
CA THR A 366 -38.30 -21.75 10.46
C THR A 366 -37.23 -22.68 9.91
N CYS A 367 -36.18 -22.93 10.69
CA CYS A 367 -35.25 -24.00 10.39
C CYS A 367 -35.96 -25.37 10.47
N PRO A 368 -35.68 -26.30 9.55
CA PRO A 368 -36.28 -27.63 9.59
C PRO A 368 -35.75 -28.54 10.70
N THR A 369 -34.80 -28.07 11.51
CA THR A 369 -34.31 -28.76 12.71
C THR A 369 -34.67 -27.94 13.95
N GLU A 370 -35.09 -28.62 15.03
CA GLU A 370 -35.40 -27.99 16.33
C GLU A 370 -34.22 -27.19 16.91
N GLN A 371 -33.03 -27.43 16.37
CA GLN A 371 -31.72 -26.96 16.81
C GLN A 371 -31.16 -25.82 15.95
N GLY A 372 -31.89 -25.38 14.91
CA GLY A 372 -31.51 -24.22 14.11
C GLY A 372 -30.30 -24.43 13.19
N ASN A 373 -29.97 -25.67 12.81
CA ASN A 373 -28.82 -25.95 11.93
C ASN A 373 -29.14 -25.56 10.45
N LEU A 374 -28.45 -24.55 9.94
CA LEU A 374 -28.66 -23.98 8.60
C LEU A 374 -28.22 -24.90 7.45
N TYR A 375 -27.47 -25.98 7.71
CA TYR A 375 -27.12 -26.95 6.67
C TYR A 375 -28.37 -27.56 6.00
N TYR A 376 -29.46 -27.68 6.75
CA TYR A 376 -30.73 -28.22 6.28
C TYR A 376 -31.71 -27.16 5.76
N ALA A 377 -31.35 -25.87 5.76
CA ALA A 377 -32.22 -24.78 5.35
C ALA A 377 -32.19 -24.55 3.82
N GLY A 378 -33.38 -24.50 3.20
CA GLY A 378 -33.53 -24.21 1.78
C GLY A 378 -33.40 -22.71 1.43
N ASN A 379 -33.79 -21.84 2.37
CA ASN A 379 -33.90 -20.38 2.20
C ASN A 379 -32.59 -19.61 2.45
N LEU A 380 -31.45 -20.19 2.05
CA LEU A 380 -30.17 -19.50 2.04
C LEU A 380 -29.93 -18.96 0.63
N LEU A 381 -29.76 -17.63 0.51
CA LEU A 381 -29.51 -16.98 -0.78
C LEU A 381 -27.99 -16.87 -0.96
N LEU A 382 -27.44 -17.69 -1.86
CA LEU A 382 -26.00 -17.94 -1.94
C LEU A 382 -25.45 -17.73 -3.35
N GLN A 383 -24.17 -17.38 -3.43
CA GLN A 383 -23.37 -17.31 -4.66
C GLN A 383 -22.06 -18.09 -4.50
N LYS A 384 -21.43 -18.44 -5.62
CA LYS A 384 -20.12 -19.11 -5.66
C LYS A 384 -19.01 -18.15 -5.18
N LEU A 385 -17.89 -18.68 -4.69
CA LEU A 385 -16.69 -17.89 -4.38
C LEU A 385 -15.97 -17.50 -5.69
N PRO A 386 -15.86 -16.21 -6.05
CA PRO A 386 -15.36 -15.78 -7.36
C PRO A 386 -13.86 -15.44 -7.43
N ALA A 387 -13.10 -15.63 -6.35
CA ALA A 387 -11.65 -15.35 -6.29
C ALA A 387 -11.00 -16.09 -5.10
N SER A 388 -9.66 -16.17 -5.07
CA SER A 388 -8.90 -16.72 -3.94
C SER A 388 -8.96 -15.85 -2.69
N ALA A 389 -9.22 -14.56 -2.83
CA ALA A 389 -9.40 -13.64 -1.72
C ALA A 389 -10.30 -12.50 -2.17
N PHE A 390 -11.17 -12.04 -1.28
CA PHE A 390 -12.10 -10.94 -1.52
C PHE A 390 -12.82 -10.57 -0.23
N THR A 391 -13.46 -9.40 -0.24
CA THR A 391 -14.32 -8.94 0.85
C THR A 391 -15.76 -8.89 0.37
N VAL A 392 -16.68 -9.33 1.21
CA VAL A 392 -18.13 -9.15 1.08
C VAL A 392 -18.57 -8.10 2.07
N THR A 393 -19.36 -7.12 1.65
CA THR A 393 -20.06 -6.19 2.54
C THR A 393 -21.55 -6.16 2.25
N THR A 394 -22.34 -6.08 3.32
CA THR A 394 -23.80 -5.92 3.24
C THR A 394 -24.31 -5.14 4.44
N GLN A 395 -25.37 -4.36 4.24
CA GLN A 395 -26.13 -3.73 5.32
C GLN A 395 -27.39 -4.57 5.56
N VAL A 396 -27.68 -4.85 6.83
CA VAL A 396 -28.89 -5.55 7.25
C VAL A 396 -29.68 -4.68 8.23
N GLU A 397 -31.00 -4.63 8.03
CA GLU A 397 -31.96 -4.01 8.95
C GLU A 397 -33.03 -5.05 9.34
N THR A 398 -33.18 -5.32 10.63
CA THR A 398 -34.04 -6.41 11.14
C THR A 398 -35.33 -5.89 11.78
N HIS A 399 -36.41 -6.63 11.53
CA HIS A 399 -37.73 -6.39 12.10
C HIS A 399 -38.26 -7.69 12.71
N PHE A 400 -37.57 -8.18 13.72
CA PHE A 400 -37.86 -9.47 14.35
C PHE A 400 -38.96 -9.36 15.42
N THR A 401 -39.86 -10.32 15.42
CA THR A 401 -40.95 -10.45 16.41
C THR A 401 -40.57 -11.38 17.54
N ASP A 402 -39.82 -12.43 17.26
CA ASP A 402 -39.61 -13.55 18.19
C ASP A 402 -38.14 -13.69 18.60
N VAL A 403 -37.91 -14.14 19.82
CA VAL A 403 -36.56 -14.41 20.35
C VAL A 403 -35.88 -15.50 19.50
N GLY A 404 -34.60 -15.29 19.20
CA GLY A 404 -33.76 -16.15 18.39
C GLY A 404 -33.82 -15.90 16.88
N GLU A 405 -34.80 -15.11 16.39
CA GLU A 405 -34.81 -14.69 14.98
C GLU A 405 -33.50 -13.95 14.64
N ARG A 406 -32.97 -14.24 13.45
CA ARG A 406 -31.64 -13.80 13.05
C ARG A 406 -31.51 -13.59 11.55
N ALA A 407 -30.66 -12.63 11.18
CA ALA A 407 -30.29 -12.39 9.79
C ALA A 407 -28.87 -11.86 9.70
N GLY A 408 -28.20 -12.21 8.61
CA GLY A 408 -26.85 -11.75 8.35
C GLY A 408 -26.21 -12.43 7.15
N ALA A 409 -24.87 -12.48 7.17
CA ALA A 409 -24.05 -12.97 6.07
C ALA A 409 -23.37 -14.29 6.45
N ILE A 410 -23.27 -15.22 5.50
CA ILE A 410 -22.86 -16.61 5.72
C ILE A 410 -21.82 -17.07 4.68
N VAL A 411 -20.83 -17.83 5.14
CA VAL A 411 -19.99 -18.71 4.32
C VAL A 411 -20.46 -20.14 4.53
N MET A 412 -20.91 -20.79 3.46
CA MET A 412 -21.63 -22.07 3.47
C MET A 412 -20.88 -23.17 2.72
N GLY A 413 -20.78 -24.34 3.36
CA GLY A 413 -20.27 -25.60 2.80
C GLY A 413 -20.75 -26.78 3.64
N ASN A 414 -19.98 -27.89 3.70
CA ASN A 414 -20.24 -28.97 4.65
C ASN A 414 -20.05 -28.53 6.11
N ALA A 415 -19.27 -27.48 6.32
CA ALA A 415 -19.31 -26.62 7.50
C ALA A 415 -19.62 -25.19 7.06
N TYR A 416 -20.24 -24.42 7.94
CA TYR A 416 -20.59 -23.03 7.68
C TYR A 416 -20.26 -22.16 8.88
N THR A 417 -19.99 -20.89 8.59
CA THR A 417 -19.83 -19.85 9.60
C THR A 417 -20.59 -18.63 9.13
N TYR A 418 -21.31 -17.98 10.04
CA TYR A 418 -22.02 -16.74 9.74
C TYR A 418 -21.81 -15.70 10.82
N ILE A 419 -21.98 -14.43 10.44
CA ILE A 419 -22.22 -13.31 11.34
C ILE A 419 -23.67 -12.88 11.18
N ALA A 420 -24.38 -12.67 12.30
CA ALA A 420 -25.78 -12.27 12.27
C ALA A 420 -26.16 -11.35 13.43
N LEU A 421 -27.17 -10.52 13.18
CA LEU A 421 -27.90 -9.81 14.23
C LEU A 421 -29.02 -10.74 14.69
N ILE A 422 -29.07 -11.01 15.99
CA ILE A 422 -29.96 -11.98 16.63
C ILE A 422 -30.82 -11.24 17.67
N LYS A 423 -32.13 -11.49 17.67
CA LYS A 423 -33.04 -10.96 18.69
C LYS A 423 -32.96 -11.79 19.97
N ASP A 424 -32.77 -11.13 21.11
CA ASP A 424 -32.77 -11.73 22.44
C ASP A 424 -33.90 -11.14 23.33
N GLU A 425 -34.10 -11.68 24.54
CA GLU A 425 -35.13 -11.24 25.49
C GLU A 425 -34.90 -9.82 26.01
N LYS A 426 -33.63 -9.40 26.15
CA LYS A 426 -33.21 -8.15 26.80
C LYS A 426 -32.66 -7.07 25.86
N GLY A 427 -32.54 -7.39 24.58
CA GLY A 427 -31.82 -6.58 23.57
C GLY A 427 -31.49 -7.44 22.36
N ASN A 428 -30.80 -6.87 21.37
CA ASN A 428 -30.25 -7.63 20.25
C ASN A 428 -28.80 -8.02 20.56
N ARG A 429 -28.23 -8.90 19.75
CA ARG A 429 -26.80 -9.21 19.79
C ARG A 429 -26.27 -9.45 18.39
N ILE A 430 -24.99 -9.21 18.17
CA ILE A 430 -24.29 -9.60 16.95
C ILE A 430 -23.39 -10.77 17.31
N SER A 431 -23.54 -11.88 16.59
CA SER A 431 -22.84 -13.12 16.93
C SER A 431 -22.25 -13.77 15.69
N VAL A 432 -21.05 -14.34 15.86
CA VAL A 432 -20.45 -15.29 14.92
C VAL A 432 -20.76 -16.69 15.39
N VAL A 433 -21.32 -17.50 14.50
CA VAL A 433 -21.78 -18.85 14.80
C VAL A 433 -21.24 -19.82 13.75
N THR A 434 -20.74 -20.96 14.22
CA THR A 434 -20.27 -22.04 13.37
C THR A 434 -21.24 -23.22 13.42
N GLY A 435 -21.34 -23.97 12.33
CA GLY A 435 -22.10 -25.20 12.26
C GLY A 435 -21.55 -26.14 11.21
N ARG A 436 -22.00 -27.40 11.25
CA ARG A 436 -21.58 -28.43 10.31
C ARG A 436 -22.68 -29.42 10.01
N TYR A 437 -22.51 -30.13 8.90
CA TYR A 437 -23.18 -31.39 8.68
C TYR A 437 -22.69 -32.44 9.67
N ASP A 438 -23.63 -33.15 10.29
CA ASP A 438 -23.37 -34.32 11.10
C ASP A 438 -24.58 -35.27 10.96
N ARG A 439 -24.33 -36.59 11.07
CA ARG A 439 -25.38 -37.61 11.04
C ARG A 439 -26.26 -37.53 12.29
N LEU A 440 -25.72 -37.01 13.39
CA LEU A 440 -26.47 -36.70 14.60
C LEU A 440 -26.87 -35.21 14.61
N PRO A 441 -27.98 -34.83 15.26
CA PRO A 441 -28.31 -33.42 15.46
C PRO A 441 -27.19 -32.72 16.25
N VAL A 442 -26.48 -31.80 15.59
CA VAL A 442 -25.47 -30.94 16.21
C VAL A 442 -26.02 -29.52 16.24
N MET A 443 -26.06 -28.95 17.45
CA MET A 443 -26.36 -27.55 17.68
C MET A 443 -25.26 -26.67 17.08
N PRO A 444 -25.61 -25.63 16.31
CA PRO A 444 -24.64 -24.60 15.94
C PRO A 444 -24.03 -23.96 17.19
N GLU A 445 -22.74 -23.66 17.13
CA GLU A 445 -21.96 -23.11 18.24
C GLU A 445 -21.73 -21.62 18.03
N GLU A 446 -22.13 -20.80 19.00
CA GLU A 446 -21.80 -19.39 19.05
C GLU A 446 -20.38 -19.21 19.58
N VAL A 447 -19.50 -18.69 18.72
CA VAL A 447 -18.04 -18.64 18.96
C VAL A 447 -17.54 -17.23 19.29
N ALA A 448 -18.32 -16.19 18.96
CA ALA A 448 -18.06 -14.81 19.38
C ALA A 448 -19.38 -14.03 19.41
N THR A 449 -19.54 -13.09 20.34
CA THR A 449 -20.77 -12.31 20.48
C THR A 449 -20.52 -10.93 21.08
N VAL A 450 -21.38 -9.97 20.74
CA VAL A 450 -21.46 -8.64 21.36
C VAL A 450 -22.92 -8.22 21.54
N GLU A 451 -23.27 -7.79 22.75
CA GLU A 451 -24.60 -7.29 23.08
C GLU A 451 -24.84 -5.91 22.46
N THR A 452 -26.07 -5.65 21.96
CA THR A 452 -26.40 -4.36 21.31
C THR A 452 -27.90 -4.05 21.33
N ASN A 453 -28.26 -2.78 21.18
CA ASN A 453 -29.67 -2.38 21.01
C ASN A 453 -30.01 -1.99 19.56
N ILE A 454 -29.06 -2.13 18.64
CA ILE A 454 -29.29 -1.75 17.24
C ILE A 454 -30.11 -2.82 16.52
N SER A 455 -30.95 -2.40 15.58
CA SER A 455 -31.65 -3.28 14.63
C SER A 455 -31.05 -3.19 13.22
N LYS A 456 -30.04 -2.35 13.03
CA LYS A 456 -29.36 -2.11 11.76
C LYS A 456 -27.86 -2.26 11.96
N ALA A 457 -27.19 -3.02 11.08
CA ALA A 457 -25.77 -3.27 11.13
C ALA A 457 -25.17 -3.44 9.73
N TRP A 458 -23.87 -3.23 9.61
CA TRP A 458 -23.09 -3.61 8.44
C TRP A 458 -22.27 -4.82 8.77
N PHE A 459 -22.29 -5.83 7.91
CA PHE A 459 -21.46 -7.02 8.03
C PHE A 459 -20.44 -7.08 6.92
N LYS A 460 -19.23 -7.50 7.31
CA LYS A 460 -18.10 -7.73 6.42
C LYS A 460 -17.60 -9.16 6.61
N ILE A 461 -17.47 -9.88 5.50
CA ILE A 461 -16.77 -11.18 5.45
C ILE A 461 -15.52 -10.98 4.62
N HIS A 462 -14.36 -11.35 5.15
CA HIS A 462 -13.14 -11.40 4.35
C HIS A 462 -12.77 -12.86 4.10
N ILE A 463 -12.66 -13.26 2.83
CA ILE A 463 -12.10 -14.56 2.41
C ILE A 463 -10.60 -14.37 2.17
N HIS A 464 -9.79 -15.16 2.86
CA HIS A 464 -8.33 -15.14 2.80
C HIS A 464 -7.81 -16.18 1.79
N THR A 465 -6.62 -15.94 1.23
CA THR A 465 -5.97 -16.84 0.25
C THR A 465 -5.70 -18.24 0.78
N ASP A 466 -5.59 -18.40 2.10
CA ASP A 466 -5.34 -19.65 2.82
C ASP A 466 -6.61 -20.49 3.07
N GLN A 467 -7.73 -20.18 2.40
CA GLN A 467 -9.04 -20.84 2.57
C GLN A 467 -9.63 -20.66 3.98
N THR A 468 -9.34 -19.53 4.63
CA THR A 468 -10.02 -19.10 5.86
C THR A 468 -10.88 -17.86 5.62
N CYS A 469 -11.76 -17.54 6.57
CA CYS A 469 -12.58 -16.35 6.57
C CYS A 469 -12.59 -15.66 7.93
N SER A 470 -12.74 -14.33 7.92
CA SER A 470 -12.95 -13.53 9.14
C SER A 470 -14.19 -12.64 8.99
N PHE A 471 -14.77 -12.28 10.13
CA PHE A 471 -16.03 -11.55 10.20
C PHE A 471 -15.83 -10.25 10.97
N SER A 472 -16.41 -9.17 10.46
CA SER A 472 -16.39 -7.85 11.11
C SER A 472 -17.77 -7.21 11.02
N TYR A 473 -18.09 -6.32 11.95
CA TYR A 473 -19.34 -5.55 11.94
C TYR A 473 -19.09 -4.06 12.12
N GLY A 474 -20.03 -3.23 11.66
CA GLY A 474 -19.99 -1.77 11.78
C GLY A 474 -21.38 -1.18 12.00
N THR A 475 -21.42 0.09 12.42
CA THR A 475 -22.67 0.83 12.70
C THR A 475 -22.91 2.02 11.76
N ASP A 476 -21.91 2.41 10.99
CA ASP A 476 -21.94 3.51 10.01
C ASP A 476 -21.63 3.05 8.57
N GLY A 477 -21.03 1.88 8.40
CA GLY A 477 -20.58 1.35 7.11
C GLY A 477 -19.18 1.77 6.70
N GLU A 478 -18.48 2.56 7.54
CA GLU A 478 -17.11 3.03 7.31
C GLU A 478 -16.13 2.31 8.25
N ILE A 479 -16.46 2.27 9.55
CA ILE A 479 -15.62 1.65 10.58
C ILE A 479 -16.15 0.25 10.88
N PHE A 480 -15.26 -0.75 10.74
CA PHE A 480 -15.56 -2.14 11.05
C PHE A 480 -14.68 -2.64 12.18
N VAL A 481 -15.29 -3.39 13.10
CA VAL A 481 -14.64 -4.07 14.22
C VAL A 481 -14.69 -5.57 13.96
N ASP A 482 -13.53 -6.23 14.04
CA ASP A 482 -13.43 -7.69 13.91
C ASP A 482 -14.14 -8.38 15.08
N LEU A 483 -14.83 -9.49 14.79
CA LEU A 483 -15.55 -10.29 15.77
C LEU A 483 -15.19 -11.77 15.61
N GLY A 484 -14.54 -12.34 16.63
CA GLY A 484 -14.09 -13.72 16.62
C GLY A 484 -12.73 -13.94 15.95
N ASP A 485 -12.40 -15.20 15.72
CA ASP A 485 -11.14 -15.64 15.11
C ASP A 485 -11.25 -15.75 13.57
N ARG A 486 -10.23 -16.34 12.92
CA ARG A 486 -10.34 -16.84 11.55
C ARG A 486 -10.93 -18.26 11.55
N TYR A 487 -11.87 -18.51 10.64
CA TYR A 487 -12.58 -19.79 10.52
C TYR A 487 -12.31 -20.44 9.16
N PRO A 488 -12.20 -21.77 9.09
CA PRO A 488 -11.96 -22.46 7.82
C PRO A 488 -13.18 -22.36 6.88
N VAL A 489 -12.91 -22.17 5.59
CA VAL A 489 -13.92 -22.27 4.53
C VAL A 489 -13.97 -23.72 4.06
N ALA A 490 -15.09 -24.40 4.29
CA ALA A 490 -15.26 -25.79 3.90
C ALA A 490 -15.91 -25.92 2.51
N PRO A 491 -15.49 -26.89 1.67
CA PRO A 491 -16.26 -27.26 0.48
C PRO A 491 -17.59 -27.91 0.86
N GLY A 492 -18.57 -27.88 -0.05
CA GLY A 492 -19.82 -28.63 0.05
C GLY A 492 -19.70 -30.05 -0.50
N ALA A 493 -20.83 -30.77 -0.58
CA ALA A 493 -20.88 -32.08 -1.23
C ALA A 493 -20.76 -31.91 -2.76
N TRP A 494 -19.60 -32.25 -3.30
CA TRP A 494 -19.20 -32.13 -4.72
C TRP A 494 -19.03 -30.71 -5.27
N ILE A 495 -19.33 -29.68 -4.47
CA ILE A 495 -19.21 -28.26 -4.81
C ILE A 495 -18.20 -27.54 -3.91
N GLY A 496 -17.74 -26.38 -4.34
CA GLY A 496 -17.01 -25.42 -3.50
C GLY A 496 -17.89 -24.83 -2.40
N GLY A 497 -17.26 -24.03 -1.54
CA GLY A 497 -17.95 -23.14 -0.62
C GLY A 497 -18.76 -22.09 -1.37
N LYS A 498 -19.73 -21.51 -0.68
CA LYS A 498 -20.57 -20.41 -1.18
C LYS A 498 -20.64 -19.30 -0.14
N VAL A 499 -20.95 -18.09 -0.57
CA VAL A 499 -21.15 -16.94 0.32
C VAL A 499 -22.50 -16.29 0.02
N GLY A 500 -23.14 -15.70 1.02
CA GLY A 500 -24.43 -15.06 0.80
C GLY A 500 -25.07 -14.52 2.06
N ILE A 501 -26.39 -14.38 2.00
CA ILE A 501 -27.23 -13.79 3.06
C ILE A 501 -28.40 -14.69 3.43
N PHE A 502 -28.91 -14.53 4.64
CA PHE A 502 -30.04 -15.30 5.13
C PHE A 502 -30.86 -14.54 6.16
N SER A 503 -32.12 -14.96 6.32
CA SER A 503 -32.96 -14.66 7.49
C SER A 503 -33.65 -15.94 7.94
N SER A 504 -33.62 -16.22 9.23
CA SER A 504 -34.07 -17.50 9.78
C SER A 504 -34.63 -17.33 11.19
N SER A 505 -35.62 -18.17 11.51
CA SER A 505 -36.14 -18.37 12.85
C SER A 505 -35.72 -19.75 13.36
N PRO A 506 -35.10 -19.87 14.54
CA PRO A 506 -34.78 -21.17 15.14
C PRO A 506 -36.03 -21.88 15.69
N ASN A 507 -37.17 -21.18 15.77
CA ASN A 507 -38.43 -21.72 16.26
C ASN A 507 -39.08 -22.63 15.22
N ILE A 508 -39.76 -23.68 15.69
CA ILE A 508 -40.53 -24.62 14.83
C ILE A 508 -41.80 -23.94 14.29
N VAL A 509 -42.33 -22.94 15.00
CA VAL A 509 -43.51 -22.15 14.59
C VAL A 509 -43.03 -20.90 13.86
N GLN A 510 -43.64 -20.63 12.70
CA GLN A 510 -43.28 -19.48 11.87
C GLN A 510 -43.72 -18.15 12.52
N GLY A 511 -42.74 -17.29 12.81
CA GLY A 511 -42.93 -15.91 13.24
C GLY A 511 -43.30 -14.96 12.09
N LYS A 512 -43.43 -13.67 12.39
CA LYS A 512 -43.69 -12.61 11.40
C LYS A 512 -42.44 -11.77 11.07
N GLY A 513 -41.28 -12.14 11.61
CA GLY A 513 -40.04 -11.40 11.43
C GLY A 513 -39.51 -11.40 10.00
N TYR A 514 -38.73 -10.38 9.67
CA TYR A 514 -38.00 -10.26 8.41
C TYR A 514 -36.74 -9.40 8.58
N ALA A 515 -35.86 -9.44 7.59
CA ALA A 515 -34.74 -8.52 7.47
C ALA A 515 -34.66 -7.94 6.04
N ASP A 516 -34.39 -6.65 5.94
CA ASP A 516 -34.12 -5.96 4.68
C ASP A 516 -32.60 -5.83 4.50
N PHE A 517 -32.10 -6.19 3.32
CA PHE A 517 -30.71 -6.02 2.93
C PHE A 517 -30.63 -4.98 1.80
N ASP A 518 -29.76 -3.99 1.98
CA ASP A 518 -29.57 -2.84 1.06
C ASP A 518 -28.81 -3.28 -0.20
N TYR A 519 -27.65 -3.89 0.00
CA TYR A 519 -26.77 -4.34 -1.08
C TYR A 519 -25.98 -5.57 -0.62
N PHE A 520 -25.41 -6.28 -1.59
CA PHE A 520 -24.42 -7.33 -1.38
C PHE A 520 -23.24 -7.09 -2.32
N ARG A 521 -22.16 -6.52 -1.80
CA ARG A 521 -21.00 -6.07 -2.58
C ARG A 521 -19.82 -6.98 -2.36
N LEU A 522 -19.30 -7.54 -3.45
CA LEU A 522 -18.00 -8.18 -3.47
C LEU A 522 -16.97 -7.18 -3.98
N GLN A 523 -15.83 -7.10 -3.31
CA GLN A 523 -14.72 -6.22 -3.65
C GLN A 523 -13.42 -7.00 -3.51
N PRO A 524 -12.40 -6.73 -4.36
CA PRO A 524 -11.08 -7.33 -4.15
C PRO A 524 -10.60 -7.00 -2.73
N PRO A 525 -9.80 -7.89 -2.11
CA PRO A 525 -9.16 -7.52 -0.86
C PRO A 525 -8.31 -6.28 -1.15
N PRO A 526 -8.18 -5.33 -0.21
CA PRO A 526 -7.23 -4.24 -0.40
C PRO A 526 -5.87 -4.88 -0.73
N HIS A 527 -5.35 -4.56 -1.91
CA HIS A 527 -4.10 -5.13 -2.41
C HIS A 527 -3.00 -4.72 -1.45
N LYS A 528 -2.60 -5.65 -0.56
CA LYS A 528 -1.49 -5.38 0.33
C LYS A 528 -0.22 -5.26 -0.52
N ILE A 529 0.44 -4.12 -0.44
CA ILE A 529 1.66 -3.88 -1.21
C ILE A 529 2.73 -4.90 -0.77
N ASP A 530 3.39 -5.57 -1.73
CA ASP A 530 4.58 -6.36 -1.43
C ASP A 530 5.74 -5.42 -1.11
N ARG A 531 5.78 -5.01 0.17
CA ARG A 531 6.74 -4.02 0.64
C ARG A 531 8.17 -4.50 0.49
N GLN A 532 8.45 -5.79 0.59
CA GLN A 532 9.83 -6.26 0.40
C GLN A 532 10.26 -6.09 -1.06
N ALA A 533 9.42 -6.51 -2.01
CA ALA A 533 9.70 -6.32 -3.44
C ALA A 533 9.82 -4.83 -3.82
N LEU A 534 8.93 -3.98 -3.29
CA LEU A 534 8.96 -2.52 -3.48
C LEU A 534 10.26 -1.89 -2.97
N ILE A 535 10.70 -2.25 -1.77
CA ILE A 535 11.91 -1.66 -1.19
C ILE A 535 13.17 -2.20 -1.88
N THR A 536 13.27 -3.51 -2.09
CA THR A 536 14.48 -4.12 -2.66
C THR A 536 14.76 -3.67 -4.09
N ARG A 537 13.74 -3.45 -4.94
CA ARG A 537 13.96 -2.97 -6.32
C ARG A 537 14.46 -1.52 -6.39
N ASN A 538 14.38 -0.78 -5.28
CA ASN A 538 14.86 0.59 -5.14
C ASN A 538 16.17 0.69 -4.34
N ASN A 539 16.84 -0.44 -4.05
CA ASN A 539 18.17 -0.43 -3.45
C ASN A 539 19.14 0.42 -4.28
N VAL A 540 20.01 1.17 -3.59
CA VAL A 540 21.02 1.99 -4.27
C VAL A 540 22.20 1.12 -4.64
N HIS A 541 22.68 1.22 -5.88
CA HIS A 541 23.85 0.51 -6.38
C HIS A 541 24.86 1.51 -6.95
N LEU A 542 26.11 1.44 -6.48
CA LEU A 542 27.21 2.29 -6.93
C LEU A 542 28.40 1.44 -7.36
N GLU A 543 29.03 1.82 -8.47
CA GLU A 543 30.12 1.05 -9.09
C GLU A 543 31.45 1.81 -9.14
N ALA A 544 31.49 3.04 -8.61
CA ALA A 544 32.65 3.91 -8.62
C ALA A 544 32.63 4.86 -7.43
N PHE A 545 33.77 5.48 -7.13
CA PHE A 545 33.82 6.63 -6.24
C PHE A 545 33.11 7.82 -6.88
N ASP A 546 32.19 8.43 -6.14
CA ASP A 546 31.48 9.64 -6.53
C ASP A 546 31.26 10.49 -5.27
N SER A 547 31.86 11.68 -5.25
CA SER A 547 31.85 12.54 -4.07
C SER A 547 30.45 13.03 -3.70
N LEU A 548 29.46 12.98 -4.60
CA LEU A 548 28.07 13.35 -4.31
C LEU A 548 27.21 12.16 -3.85
N ASN A 549 27.67 10.92 -4.04
CA ASN A 549 26.88 9.72 -3.80
C ASN A 549 27.46 8.86 -2.67
N SER A 550 27.86 9.47 -1.56
CA SER A 550 28.11 8.72 -0.33
C SER A 550 26.82 8.10 0.22
N LEU A 551 26.96 7.01 0.96
CA LEU A 551 25.83 6.27 1.54
C LEU A 551 25.88 6.36 3.06
N SER A 552 24.74 6.32 3.73
CA SER A 552 24.67 6.41 5.19
C SER A 552 23.88 5.26 5.80
N VAL A 553 24.34 4.76 6.94
CA VAL A 553 23.52 4.00 7.90
C VAL A 553 23.23 4.88 9.10
N GLY A 554 22.06 4.72 9.71
CA GLY A 554 21.68 5.51 10.87
C GLY A 554 20.39 5.05 11.52
N ASN A 555 20.04 5.69 12.63
CA ASN A 555 18.89 5.35 13.45
C ASN A 555 18.00 6.56 13.79
N GLY A 556 18.26 7.71 13.16
CA GLY A 556 17.51 8.95 13.33
C GLY A 556 18.06 9.90 14.39
N SER A 557 18.88 9.43 15.34
CA SER A 557 19.64 10.25 16.30
C SER A 557 21.16 10.11 16.14
N PHE A 558 21.60 9.20 15.28
CA PHE A 558 22.97 9.00 14.85
C PHE A 558 23.00 8.56 13.38
N ALA A 559 23.97 9.06 12.63
CA ALA A 559 24.26 8.59 11.28
C ALA A 559 25.77 8.50 11.01
N PHE A 560 26.14 7.53 10.20
CA PHE A 560 27.49 7.24 9.76
C PHE A 560 27.51 7.10 8.24
N THR A 561 28.23 8.01 7.59
CA THR A 561 28.29 8.15 6.13
C THR A 561 29.60 7.63 5.60
N VAL A 562 29.56 6.80 4.54
CA VAL A 562 30.68 6.03 4.01
C VAL A 562 30.94 6.34 2.55
N ASP A 563 32.20 6.13 2.15
CA ASP A 563 32.58 6.12 0.73
C ASP A 563 32.37 4.72 0.12
N ALA A 564 32.79 4.57 -1.14
CA ALA A 564 32.66 3.34 -1.91
C ALA A 564 33.30 2.09 -1.27
N THR A 565 34.22 2.24 -0.30
CA THR A 565 34.82 1.13 0.45
C THR A 565 33.88 0.55 1.52
N GLY A 566 32.75 1.20 1.79
CA GLY A 566 31.84 0.83 2.88
C GLY A 566 32.26 1.38 4.26
N LEU A 567 33.34 2.17 4.33
CA LEU A 567 33.82 2.89 5.51
C LEU A 567 34.25 4.32 5.12
N GLN A 568 34.91 5.05 6.03
CA GLN A 568 35.34 6.43 5.83
C GLN A 568 36.83 6.50 5.47
N THR A 569 37.19 5.88 4.34
CA THR A 569 38.58 5.65 3.93
C THR A 569 39.19 6.89 3.27
N PHE A 570 38.42 7.65 2.47
CA PHE A 570 38.88 8.82 1.73
C PHE A 570 38.05 10.08 2.04
N PRO A 571 37.96 10.54 3.30
CA PRO A 571 37.13 11.68 3.68
C PRO A 571 37.49 12.98 2.92
N GLU A 572 38.77 13.20 2.61
CA GLU A 572 39.24 14.39 1.90
C GLU A 572 38.67 14.51 0.48
N MET A 573 38.35 13.38 -0.17
CA MET A 573 37.72 13.37 -1.50
C MET A 573 36.26 13.86 -1.46
N TYR A 574 35.58 13.63 -0.35
CA TYR A 574 34.16 13.91 -0.18
C TYR A 574 33.90 15.26 0.52
N ALA A 575 34.95 15.91 1.06
CA ALA A 575 34.82 17.17 1.80
C ALA A 575 34.08 18.28 1.02
N SER A 576 34.32 18.39 -0.28
CA SER A 576 33.61 19.33 -1.18
C SER A 576 32.37 18.73 -1.87
N GLY A 577 32.09 17.43 -1.66
CA GLY A 577 30.88 16.74 -2.09
C GLY A 577 29.91 16.54 -0.93
N VAL A 578 29.29 15.36 -0.82
CA VAL A 578 28.57 14.89 0.37
C VAL A 578 29.58 14.28 1.35
N PRO A 579 29.96 14.98 2.44
CA PRO A 579 31.08 14.56 3.29
C PRO A 579 30.81 13.26 4.05
N LEU A 580 31.89 12.57 4.42
CA LEU A 580 31.83 11.33 5.19
C LEU A 580 31.69 11.61 6.69
N GLY A 581 30.49 12.03 7.09
CA GLY A 581 30.17 12.41 8.45
C GLY A 581 29.90 11.25 9.42
N THR A 582 30.35 11.41 10.66
CA THR A 582 29.88 10.65 11.83
C THR A 582 29.28 11.63 12.84
N TYR A 583 27.95 11.70 12.87
CA TYR A 583 27.23 12.69 13.67
C TYR A 583 26.19 12.04 14.57
N SER A 584 26.03 12.61 15.77
CA SER A 584 24.96 12.28 16.70
C SER A 584 24.21 13.54 17.10
N GLU A 585 22.99 13.35 17.57
CA GLU A 585 22.16 14.39 18.14
C GLU A 585 22.78 15.05 19.38
N TRP A 586 23.60 14.31 20.15
CA TRP A 586 24.28 14.82 21.34
C TRP A 586 25.65 15.46 21.06
N GLY A 587 26.20 15.30 19.85
CA GLY A 587 27.56 15.72 19.50
C GLY A 587 27.67 17.23 19.25
N TRP A 588 27.90 18.02 20.32
CA TRP A 588 28.01 19.48 20.24
C TRP A 588 29.29 20.01 20.89
N HIS A 589 29.75 21.16 20.38
CA HIS A 589 30.94 21.85 20.85
C HIS A 589 30.72 23.37 20.85
N SER A 590 31.33 24.07 21.81
CA SER A 590 31.43 25.52 21.85
C SER A 590 32.89 25.91 21.97
N TYR A 591 33.33 26.88 21.17
CA TYR A 591 34.63 27.50 21.40
C TYR A 591 34.68 28.19 22.76
N PRO A 592 35.85 28.26 23.41
CA PRO A 592 36.01 29.05 24.62
C PRO A 592 35.51 30.49 24.45
N ASN A 593 34.92 31.06 25.50
CA ASN A 593 34.46 32.45 25.56
C ASN A 593 35.37 33.31 26.47
N PRO A 594 36.66 33.51 26.14
CA PRO A 594 37.61 34.17 27.03
C PRO A 594 37.29 35.65 27.27
N LYS A 595 36.51 36.28 26.39
CA LYS A 595 36.09 37.69 26.49
C LYS A 595 34.79 37.87 27.30
N ASN A 596 34.24 36.78 27.84
CA ASN A 596 32.98 36.76 28.59
C ASN A 596 31.87 37.53 27.83
N LEU A 597 31.72 37.23 26.54
CA LEU A 597 30.70 37.80 25.67
C LEU A 597 29.32 37.35 26.15
N LYS A 598 28.34 38.25 26.17
CA LYS A 598 26.98 37.96 26.60
C LYS A 598 25.99 38.04 25.45
N GLN A 599 24.94 37.23 25.51
CA GLN A 599 23.94 37.16 24.43
C GLN A 599 23.23 38.50 24.24
N GLU A 600 23.02 39.27 25.31
CA GLU A 600 22.38 40.58 25.28
C GLU A 600 23.16 41.61 24.46
N GLU A 601 24.47 41.41 24.29
CA GLU A 601 25.34 42.29 23.49
C GLU A 601 25.09 42.14 21.97
N SER A 602 24.35 41.10 21.56
CA SER A 602 23.88 40.91 20.17
C SER A 602 22.52 41.55 19.90
N TRP A 603 21.85 42.11 20.91
CA TRP A 603 20.48 42.61 20.77
C TRP A 603 20.43 44.02 20.20
N GLN A 604 19.50 44.27 19.27
CA GLN A 604 19.17 45.60 18.76
C GLN A 604 17.67 45.87 18.87
N ASN A 605 17.33 47.12 19.22
CA ASN A 605 15.94 47.57 19.31
C ASN A 605 15.42 47.99 17.94
N PHE A 606 14.23 47.54 17.59
CA PHE A 606 13.47 47.96 16.42
C PHE A 606 12.12 48.54 16.86
N ASP A 607 11.55 49.47 16.09
CA ASP A 607 10.22 50.00 16.35
C ASP A 607 9.29 49.71 15.16
N PHE A 608 8.45 48.69 15.31
CA PHE A 608 7.43 48.32 14.33
C PHE A 608 6.01 48.71 14.78
N ARG A 609 5.82 49.02 16.07
CA ARG A 609 4.51 49.14 16.73
C ARG A 609 4.45 50.30 17.75
N GLY A 610 5.29 51.32 17.60
CA GLY A 610 5.38 52.48 18.49
C GLY A 610 6.10 52.20 19.80
N ARG A 611 6.92 51.14 19.87
CA ARG A 611 7.71 50.75 21.06
C ARG A 611 8.98 50.01 20.65
N PRO A 612 10.06 50.06 21.47
CA PRO A 612 11.26 49.29 21.22
C PRO A 612 11.03 47.79 21.43
N GLU A 613 11.37 47.01 20.41
CA GLU A 613 11.33 45.54 20.37
C GLU A 613 12.78 45.03 20.18
N PRO A 614 13.44 44.45 21.20
CA PRO A 614 14.81 43.91 21.10
C PRO A 614 14.90 42.54 20.40
N TYR A 615 15.75 42.44 19.39
CA TYR A 615 16.02 41.23 18.61
C TYR A 615 17.51 40.88 18.64
N ALA A 616 17.86 39.59 18.79
CA ALA A 616 19.23 39.12 18.63
C ALA A 616 19.60 39.13 17.14
N VAL A 617 20.44 40.06 16.69
CA VAL A 617 20.74 40.25 15.26
C VAL A 617 22.22 40.08 14.98
N GLN A 618 22.54 39.74 13.73
CA GLN A 618 23.93 39.75 13.28
C GLN A 618 24.40 41.21 13.14
N ILE A 619 25.44 41.58 13.88
CA ILE A 619 25.95 42.96 13.91
C ILE A 619 27.21 43.03 13.06
N PRO A 620 27.26 43.91 12.03
CA PRO A 620 28.43 44.02 11.18
C PRO A 620 29.66 44.50 11.97
N PRO A 621 30.87 44.10 11.56
CA PRO A 621 32.10 44.54 12.22
C PRO A 621 32.31 46.06 12.09
N PRO A 622 33.12 46.66 12.98
CA PRO A 622 33.87 46.06 14.09
C PRO A 622 33.20 46.22 15.47
N GLY A 623 33.77 45.61 16.51
CA GLY A 623 33.47 45.93 17.92
C GLY A 623 32.91 44.76 18.72
N ARG A 624 32.78 44.96 20.04
CA ARG A 624 32.40 43.91 21.00
C ARG A 624 31.02 43.32 20.74
N THR A 625 30.06 44.12 20.28
CA THR A 625 28.71 43.66 19.94
C THR A 625 28.72 42.78 18.68
N CYS A 626 29.55 43.10 17.68
CA CYS A 626 29.81 42.22 16.54
C CYS A 626 30.45 40.90 17.00
N GLU A 627 31.49 40.96 17.84
CA GLU A 627 32.15 39.76 18.40
C GLU A 627 31.15 38.86 19.15
N ALA A 628 30.27 39.45 19.98
CA ALA A 628 29.21 38.71 20.66
C ALA A 628 28.21 38.09 19.67
N SER A 629 27.74 38.87 18.69
CA SER A 629 26.78 38.38 17.71
C SER A 629 27.33 37.20 16.88
N GLU A 630 28.60 37.24 16.46
CA GLU A 630 29.24 36.15 15.73
C GLU A 630 29.50 34.93 16.62
N TRP A 631 29.94 35.14 17.87
CA TRP A 631 30.20 34.03 18.78
C TRP A 631 28.93 33.23 19.09
N TYR A 632 27.80 33.89 19.43
CA TYR A 632 26.52 33.21 19.69
C TYR A 632 25.82 32.71 18.42
N ARG A 633 26.21 33.23 17.25
CA ARG A 633 25.74 32.69 15.97
C ARG A 633 26.38 31.34 15.67
N ILE A 634 27.64 31.15 16.05
CA ILE A 634 28.41 29.92 15.87
C ILE A 634 28.19 28.92 17.01
N ASN A 635 28.16 29.35 18.27
CA ASN A 635 28.27 28.45 19.44
C ASN A 635 26.97 28.25 20.22
N PRO A 636 26.66 27.01 20.67
CA PRO A 636 27.29 25.74 20.25
C PRO A 636 27.09 25.39 18.76
N HIS A 637 28.02 24.65 18.16
CA HIS A 637 27.91 24.05 16.84
C HIS A 637 28.04 22.53 16.93
N ARG A 638 27.54 21.82 15.91
CA ARG A 638 27.63 20.37 15.86
C ARG A 638 29.05 19.92 15.51
N MET A 639 29.53 18.87 16.17
CA MET A 639 30.89 18.35 15.97
C MET A 639 30.91 16.98 15.28
N HIS A 640 31.94 16.76 14.46
CA HIS A 640 32.23 15.45 13.86
C HIS A 640 32.87 14.52 14.91
N LEU A 641 32.28 13.34 15.15
CA LEU A 641 32.71 12.45 16.24
C LEU A 641 34.00 11.66 15.94
N GLY A 642 34.39 11.56 14.68
CA GLY A 642 35.60 10.86 14.24
C GLY A 642 35.34 9.97 13.04
N ASN A 643 36.41 9.62 12.32
CA ASN A 643 36.35 8.72 11.18
C ASN A 643 36.70 7.29 11.55
N VAL A 644 35.98 6.33 10.97
CA VAL A 644 36.31 4.90 10.99
C VAL A 644 36.53 4.45 9.55
N GLY A 645 37.77 4.20 9.16
CA GLY A 645 38.17 3.97 7.77
C GLY A 645 39.09 2.76 7.60
N LEU A 646 39.44 2.46 6.35
CA LEU A 646 40.54 1.54 6.05
C LEU A 646 41.86 2.31 5.94
N GLU A 647 42.93 1.69 6.41
CA GLU A 647 44.29 2.07 6.10
C GLU A 647 44.83 1.05 5.10
N LEU A 648 45.08 1.52 3.87
CA LEU A 648 45.59 0.71 2.77
C LEU A 648 47.07 1.04 2.58
N THR A 649 47.92 0.02 2.49
CA THR A 649 49.33 0.20 2.12
C THR A 649 49.60 -0.37 0.73
N ASP A 650 50.44 0.30 -0.05
CA ASP A 650 50.88 -0.20 -1.35
C ASP A 650 51.82 -1.41 -1.20
N THR A 651 52.25 -2.02 -2.30
CA THR A 651 53.17 -3.18 -2.30
C THR A 651 54.57 -2.88 -1.72
N LYS A 652 54.88 -1.60 -1.46
CA LYS A 652 56.13 -1.13 -0.85
C LYS A 652 55.93 -0.72 0.63
N GLY A 653 54.71 -0.81 1.15
CA GLY A 653 54.35 -0.42 2.52
C GLY A 653 54.08 1.08 2.71
N ASP A 654 53.95 1.86 1.64
CA ASP A 654 53.60 3.29 1.69
C ASP A 654 52.08 3.49 1.78
N PHE A 655 51.64 4.51 2.52
CA PHE A 655 50.25 4.81 2.87
C PHE A 655 49.49 5.56 1.75
N ARG A 656 50.19 6.03 0.71
CA ARG A 656 49.60 6.83 -0.38
C ARG A 656 49.06 5.94 -1.50
N VAL A 657 47.95 5.26 -1.23
CA VAL A 657 47.25 4.45 -2.24
C VAL A 657 46.39 5.37 -3.10
N GLU A 658 46.63 5.35 -4.42
CA GLU A 658 45.73 6.01 -5.36
C GLU A 658 44.39 5.26 -5.42
N ARG A 659 43.27 5.97 -5.31
CA ARG A 659 41.91 5.41 -5.43
C ARG A 659 41.68 4.53 -6.66
N ASN A 660 42.42 4.80 -7.75
CA ASN A 660 42.36 4.04 -8.99
C ASN A 660 42.86 2.59 -8.84
N ALA A 661 43.56 2.28 -7.74
CA ALA A 661 43.96 0.93 -7.37
C ALA A 661 42.81 0.08 -6.79
N ILE A 662 41.65 0.69 -6.52
CA ILE A 662 40.44 0.02 -6.00
C ILE A 662 39.47 -0.16 -7.17
N SER A 663 39.39 -1.38 -7.70
CA SER A 663 38.50 -1.72 -8.82
C SER A 663 38.47 -3.23 -9.05
N PRO A 664 37.33 -3.82 -9.49
CA PRO A 664 36.02 -3.18 -9.64
C PRO A 664 35.39 -2.90 -8.28
N ILE A 665 34.44 -1.95 -8.21
CA ILE A 665 33.65 -1.63 -7.01
C ILE A 665 32.22 -2.07 -7.25
N ARG A 666 31.60 -2.68 -6.24
CA ARG A 666 30.17 -2.95 -6.17
C ARG A 666 29.69 -2.61 -4.77
N GLN A 667 29.07 -1.44 -4.61
CA GLN A 667 28.47 -1.01 -3.36
C GLN A 667 26.94 -1.02 -3.47
N THR A 668 26.28 -1.55 -2.45
CA THR A 668 24.82 -1.60 -2.35
C THR A 668 24.37 -1.08 -1.00
N LEU A 669 23.39 -0.18 -0.99
CA LEU A 669 22.58 0.10 0.20
C LEU A 669 21.37 -0.82 0.17
N ASP A 670 21.38 -1.86 0.99
CA ASP A 670 20.22 -2.72 1.20
C ASP A 670 19.25 -2.02 2.14
N LEU A 671 18.26 -1.34 1.56
CA LEU A 671 17.28 -0.54 2.28
C LEU A 671 16.42 -1.39 3.22
N TRP A 672 16.10 -2.63 2.80
CA TRP A 672 15.22 -3.53 3.56
C TRP A 672 15.89 -3.94 4.87
N ASN A 673 17.17 -4.28 4.82
CA ASN A 673 17.92 -4.72 6.00
C ASN A 673 18.70 -3.58 6.70
N GLY A 674 18.81 -2.41 6.08
CA GLY A 674 19.59 -1.26 6.55
C GLY A 674 21.09 -1.53 6.65
N GLU A 675 21.63 -2.18 5.63
CA GLU A 675 23.02 -2.64 5.56
C GLU A 675 23.70 -2.02 4.34
N ILE A 676 24.92 -1.52 4.52
CA ILE A 676 25.80 -1.18 3.39
C ILE A 676 26.71 -2.37 3.12
N ILE A 677 26.71 -2.77 1.85
CA ILE A 677 27.46 -3.90 1.32
C ILE A 677 28.43 -3.34 0.30
N SER A 678 29.73 -3.38 0.56
CA SER A 678 30.76 -2.99 -0.40
C SER A 678 31.70 -4.15 -0.70
N ASP A 679 31.79 -4.50 -1.98
CA ASP A 679 32.73 -5.47 -2.51
C ASP A 679 33.64 -4.79 -3.52
N PHE A 680 34.95 -4.86 -3.30
CA PHE A 680 35.93 -4.31 -4.23
C PHE A 680 37.18 -5.17 -4.33
N SER A 681 38.06 -4.88 -5.30
CA SER A 681 39.39 -5.46 -5.33
C SER A 681 40.47 -4.42 -5.09
N TYR A 682 41.47 -4.82 -4.29
CA TYR A 682 42.67 -4.04 -4.00
C TYR A 682 43.86 -4.99 -4.01
N ASN A 683 44.99 -4.59 -4.63
CA ASN A 683 46.18 -5.44 -4.81
C ASN A 683 45.86 -6.88 -5.31
N GLN A 684 44.93 -7.00 -6.26
CA GLN A 684 44.45 -8.28 -6.83
C GLN A 684 43.83 -9.24 -5.78
N ALA A 685 43.44 -8.74 -4.61
CA ALA A 685 42.66 -9.49 -3.63
C ALA A 685 41.24 -8.94 -3.57
N ALA A 686 40.27 -9.81 -3.29
CA ALA A 686 38.90 -9.38 -2.98
C ALA A 686 38.87 -8.80 -1.57
N VAL A 687 38.12 -7.72 -1.40
CA VAL A 687 37.81 -7.10 -0.12
C VAL A 687 36.30 -6.95 -0.03
N SER A 688 35.71 -7.48 1.05
CA SER A 688 34.29 -7.37 1.35
C SER A 688 34.14 -6.62 2.66
N VAL A 689 33.41 -5.51 2.63
CA VAL A 689 33.05 -4.69 3.79
C VAL A 689 31.54 -4.69 3.93
N ARG A 690 31.04 -4.90 5.14
CA ARG A 690 29.62 -4.85 5.47
C ARG A 690 29.43 -3.97 6.69
N THR A 691 28.50 -3.01 6.67
CA THR A 691 28.36 -2.03 7.77
C THR A 691 26.89 -1.79 8.10
N VAL A 692 26.58 -1.81 9.39
CA VAL A 692 25.26 -1.54 9.96
C VAL A 692 25.39 -0.55 11.12
N SER A 693 24.31 0.18 11.41
CA SER A 693 24.22 1.02 12.60
C SER A 693 23.35 0.37 13.67
N ASP A 694 23.68 0.60 14.94
CA ASP A 694 22.82 0.24 16.05
C ASP A 694 21.50 1.02 15.99
N THR A 695 20.43 0.42 16.49
CA THR A 695 19.07 0.95 16.36
C THR A 695 18.72 2.04 17.38
N ARG A 696 19.57 2.25 18.39
CA ARG A 696 19.33 3.19 19.51
C ARG A 696 20.57 3.99 19.92
N LYS A 697 21.77 3.46 19.72
CA LYS A 697 23.04 4.05 20.17
C LYS A 697 23.79 4.72 19.03
N SER A 698 24.69 5.63 19.36
CA SER A 698 25.69 6.17 18.41
C SER A 698 26.78 5.13 18.14
N GLN A 699 26.42 4.07 17.43
CA GLN A 699 27.28 2.89 17.23
C GLN A 699 27.15 2.36 15.81
N ILE A 700 28.29 1.93 15.26
CA ILE A 700 28.36 1.11 14.03
C ILE A 700 29.02 -0.23 14.33
N SER A 701 28.66 -1.23 13.52
CA SER A 701 29.36 -2.51 13.47
C SER A 701 29.70 -2.83 12.03
N THR A 702 30.94 -3.25 11.79
CA THR A 702 31.46 -3.55 10.46
C THR A 702 32.13 -4.92 10.44
N SER A 703 32.01 -5.62 9.31
CA SER A 703 32.76 -6.85 9.01
C SER A 703 33.60 -6.62 7.77
N VAL A 704 34.91 -6.83 7.90
CA VAL A 704 35.89 -6.73 6.82
C VAL A 704 36.49 -8.11 6.56
N SER A 705 36.41 -8.58 5.33
CA SER A 705 36.97 -9.86 4.89
C SER A 705 37.94 -9.66 3.73
N SER A 706 39.20 -10.03 3.94
CA SER A 706 40.22 -10.10 2.89
C SER A 706 41.48 -10.83 3.39
N ARG A 707 42.17 -11.53 2.50
CA ARG A 707 43.52 -12.08 2.79
C ARG A 707 44.55 -10.99 3.15
N LEU A 708 44.30 -9.74 2.72
CA LEU A 708 45.18 -8.59 2.98
C LEU A 708 45.11 -8.05 4.42
N LEU A 709 44.12 -8.47 5.21
CA LEU A 709 44.09 -8.15 6.64
C LEU A 709 45.22 -8.86 7.39
N ALA A 710 45.36 -10.18 7.16
CA ALA A 710 46.39 -10.99 7.81
C ALA A 710 47.83 -10.63 7.37
N GLY A 711 47.99 -10.16 6.14
CA GLY A 711 49.28 -9.66 5.63
C GLY A 711 49.61 -8.23 6.07
N GLY A 712 48.65 -7.51 6.67
CA GLY A 712 48.83 -6.15 7.16
C GLY A 712 48.74 -5.07 6.07
N GLU A 713 48.41 -5.42 4.83
CA GLU A 713 48.21 -4.44 3.75
C GLU A 713 46.88 -3.69 3.86
N ILE A 714 45.91 -4.27 4.57
CA ILE A 714 44.68 -3.60 5.01
C ILE A 714 44.65 -3.59 6.55
N LYS A 715 44.41 -2.42 7.10
CA LYS A 715 44.17 -2.20 8.54
C LYS A 715 42.91 -1.36 8.70
N LEU A 716 42.34 -1.30 9.90
CA LEU A 716 41.30 -0.31 10.21
C LEU A 716 41.95 0.90 10.89
N ASN A 717 41.43 2.09 10.65
CA ASN A 717 41.87 3.32 11.30
C ASN A 717 40.73 4.05 12.02
N LEU A 718 41.14 4.83 13.03
CA LEU A 718 40.32 5.81 13.73
C LEU A 718 41.06 7.15 13.67
N ARG A 719 40.42 8.16 13.09
CA ARG A 719 40.97 9.52 12.98
C ARG A 719 40.02 10.52 13.62
N PHE A 720 40.53 11.46 14.41
CA PHE A 720 39.66 12.41 15.10
C PHE A 720 40.02 13.88 14.83
N PRO A 721 39.12 14.68 14.25
CA PRO A 721 39.37 16.09 13.97
C PRO A 721 39.08 16.99 15.17
N TYR A 722 39.57 18.24 15.14
CA TYR A 722 39.07 19.31 16.00
C TYR A 722 37.83 19.95 15.32
N PRO A 723 36.83 20.46 16.05
CA PRO A 723 35.65 21.06 15.43
C PRO A 723 35.98 22.33 14.62
N SER A 724 35.46 22.42 13.40
CA SER A 724 35.72 23.53 12.47
C SER A 724 34.91 24.80 12.74
N GLY A 725 33.71 24.67 13.32
CA GLY A 725 32.80 25.79 13.55
C GLY A 725 32.35 26.50 12.27
N GLY A 726 32.48 25.85 11.11
CA GLY A 726 32.15 26.43 9.82
C GLY A 726 30.64 26.56 9.59
N HIS A 727 30.25 27.53 8.78
CA HIS A 727 28.85 27.73 8.42
C HIS A 727 28.31 26.52 7.62
N THR A 728 29.03 26.05 6.61
CA THR A 728 28.64 24.90 5.80
C THR A 728 29.87 24.08 5.42
N ASP A 729 30.13 22.99 6.14
CA ASP A 729 31.35 22.18 5.98
C ASP A 729 31.20 20.74 6.55
N ASP A 730 32.28 19.97 6.49
CA ASP A 730 32.37 18.59 6.99
C ASP A 730 32.60 18.51 8.52
N GLY A 731 32.53 19.63 9.23
CA GLY A 731 32.71 19.72 10.68
C GLY A 731 34.14 19.44 11.18
N SER A 732 35.13 19.39 10.28
CA SER A 732 36.47 18.87 10.59
C SER A 732 37.58 19.90 10.37
N ASN A 733 38.39 20.14 11.41
CA ASN A 733 39.65 20.90 11.34
C ASN A 733 40.82 20.00 11.73
N TRP A 734 41.61 19.61 10.73
CA TRP A 734 42.79 18.75 10.88
C TRP A 734 44.08 19.52 11.15
N ASN A 735 44.04 20.86 11.07
CA ASN A 735 45.24 21.71 11.12
C ASN A 735 45.58 22.20 12.55
N ASN A 736 44.86 21.73 13.58
CA ASN A 736 45.06 22.16 14.96
C ASN A 736 45.10 20.98 15.96
N PRO A 737 46.04 20.02 15.78
CA PRO A 737 46.10 18.81 16.61
C PRO A 737 46.44 19.12 18.07
N GLU A 738 47.09 20.25 18.38
CA GLU A 738 47.44 20.59 19.76
C GLU A 738 46.24 21.15 20.57
N ALA A 739 45.10 21.44 19.92
CA ALA A 739 43.90 21.98 20.57
C ALA A 739 42.99 20.91 21.21
N HIS A 740 43.34 19.63 21.07
CA HIS A 740 42.58 18.53 21.66
C HIS A 740 43.46 17.35 22.05
N THR A 741 42.90 16.40 22.80
CA THR A 741 43.62 15.17 23.20
C THR A 741 42.81 13.92 22.88
N SER A 742 43.51 12.82 22.62
CA SER A 742 42.91 11.50 22.39
C SER A 742 43.81 10.45 23.02
N VAL A 743 43.32 9.76 24.06
CA VAL A 743 44.16 8.84 24.85
C VAL A 743 43.42 7.54 25.08
N ILE A 744 44.09 6.41 24.89
CA ILE A 744 43.56 5.10 25.29
C ILE A 744 43.57 5.04 26.82
N VAL A 745 42.38 5.03 27.43
CA VAL A 745 42.20 5.00 28.89
C VAL A 745 41.95 3.60 29.42
N GLU A 746 41.51 2.69 28.55
CA GLU A 746 41.26 1.29 28.87
C GLU A 746 41.58 0.41 27.66
N LYS A 747 42.21 -0.74 27.88
CA LYS A 747 42.57 -1.69 26.82
C LYS A 747 42.50 -3.12 27.36
N GLY A 748 41.78 -3.97 26.64
CA GLY A 748 41.77 -5.42 26.85
C GLY A 748 42.30 -6.17 25.63
N ASP A 749 42.17 -7.50 25.64
CA ASP A 749 42.63 -8.36 24.54
C ASP A 749 41.86 -8.13 23.23
N ASN A 750 40.59 -7.73 23.35
CA ASN A 750 39.67 -7.60 22.23
C ASN A 750 38.94 -6.24 22.17
N PHE A 751 39.39 -5.24 22.93
CA PHE A 751 38.78 -3.92 22.93
C PHE A 751 39.75 -2.81 23.36
N ALA A 752 39.40 -1.55 23.06
CA ALA A 752 40.00 -0.37 23.64
C ALA A 752 38.98 0.77 23.79
N VAL A 753 39.19 1.63 24.80
CA VAL A 753 38.40 2.84 25.04
C VAL A 753 39.31 4.06 24.89
N ILE A 754 38.98 4.92 23.94
CA ILE A 754 39.68 6.18 23.67
C ILE A 754 38.88 7.31 24.29
N LYS A 755 39.49 8.05 25.22
CA LYS A 755 38.96 9.30 25.77
C LYS A 755 39.37 10.46 24.87
N ARG A 756 38.39 11.26 24.46
CA ARG A 756 38.53 12.48 23.66
C ARG A 756 38.22 13.69 24.52
N THR A 757 39.11 14.68 24.52
CA THR A 757 38.87 15.98 25.19
C THR A 757 39.10 17.11 24.17
N LEU A 758 38.07 17.93 23.96
CA LEU A 758 38.00 19.08 23.05
C LEU A 758 37.56 20.30 23.88
N ASP A 759 38.50 21.18 24.27
CA ASP A 759 38.21 22.28 25.20
C ASP A 759 37.47 21.78 26.47
N GLU A 760 36.22 22.18 26.67
CA GLU A 760 35.37 21.79 27.81
C GLU A 760 34.61 20.47 27.60
N ILE A 761 34.60 19.93 26.38
CA ILE A 761 33.85 18.73 26.01
C ILE A 761 34.72 17.48 26.15
N THR A 762 34.16 16.44 26.74
CA THR A 762 34.75 15.10 26.79
C THR A 762 33.76 14.07 26.24
N TYR A 763 34.24 13.17 25.38
CA TYR A 763 33.48 11.98 24.96
C TYR A 763 34.42 10.78 24.82
N PHE A 764 33.85 9.60 24.61
CA PHE A 764 34.57 8.33 24.55
C PHE A 764 34.22 7.57 23.28
N VAL A 765 35.20 6.81 22.80
CA VAL A 765 35.03 5.88 21.68
C VAL A 765 35.52 4.51 22.12
N LYS A 766 34.58 3.56 22.26
CA LYS A 766 34.91 2.16 22.53
C LYS A 766 34.89 1.39 21.22
N VAL A 767 36.00 0.72 20.95
CA VAL A 767 36.12 -0.21 19.83
C VAL A 767 36.33 -1.62 20.36
N GLN A 768 35.60 -2.58 19.80
CA GLN A 768 35.68 -4.00 20.18
C GLN A 768 35.73 -4.85 18.92
N TRP A 769 36.55 -5.90 18.92
CA TRP A 769 36.78 -6.77 17.78
C TRP A 769 36.73 -8.26 18.16
N ASN A 770 36.44 -9.13 17.19
CA ASN A 770 36.21 -10.57 17.44
C ASN A 770 37.46 -11.44 17.32
N GLU A 771 38.40 -11.08 16.44
CA GLU A 771 39.62 -11.85 16.14
C GLU A 771 40.88 -11.18 16.73
N PRO A 772 41.99 -11.91 16.97
CA PRO A 772 43.20 -11.30 17.53
C PRO A 772 43.70 -10.11 16.70
N ALA A 773 43.66 -8.92 17.31
CA ALA A 773 44.10 -7.68 16.71
C ALA A 773 44.76 -6.76 17.75
N THR A 774 45.57 -5.83 17.28
CA THR A 774 46.25 -4.85 18.14
C THR A 774 45.94 -3.43 17.68
N ILE A 775 45.57 -2.58 18.64
CA ILE A 775 45.44 -1.14 18.43
C ILE A 775 46.72 -0.40 18.86
N THR A 776 47.19 0.50 18.01
CA THR A 776 48.33 1.40 18.25
C THR A 776 48.00 2.82 17.85
N GLU A 777 48.56 3.79 18.58
CA GLU A 777 48.55 5.20 18.15
C GLU A 777 49.69 5.41 17.14
N LYS A 778 49.33 5.77 15.91
CA LYS A 778 50.26 5.99 14.80
C LYS A 778 50.77 7.43 14.75
N ALA A 779 49.89 8.38 15.09
CA ALA A 779 50.15 9.81 15.22
C ALA A 779 49.10 10.40 16.17
N PRO A 780 49.28 11.64 16.69
CA PRO A 780 48.25 12.28 17.50
C PRO A 780 46.87 12.19 16.84
N HIS A 781 45.89 11.67 17.57
CA HIS A 781 44.49 11.50 17.13
C HIS A 781 44.29 10.51 15.97
N TYR A 782 45.29 9.68 15.67
CA TYR A 782 45.25 8.67 14.64
C TYR A 782 45.65 7.31 15.23
N PHE A 783 44.68 6.42 15.36
CA PHE A 783 44.85 5.05 15.81
C PHE A 783 44.67 4.04 14.68
N VAL A 784 45.41 2.94 14.73
CA VAL A 784 45.36 1.86 13.73
C VAL A 784 45.16 0.52 14.43
N ILE A 785 44.28 -0.30 13.86
CA ILE A 785 43.98 -1.65 14.32
C ILE A 785 44.48 -2.64 13.27
N THR A 786 45.43 -3.49 13.68
CA THR A 786 46.04 -4.52 12.83
C THR A 786 45.58 -5.90 13.28
N ALA A 787 44.85 -6.60 12.41
CA ALA A 787 44.41 -7.98 12.63
C ALA A 787 45.48 -8.99 12.19
N SER A 788 45.46 -10.19 12.75
CA SER A 788 46.28 -11.32 12.30
C SER A 788 45.50 -12.36 11.47
N SER A 789 44.20 -12.15 11.27
CA SER A 789 43.29 -13.03 10.52
C SER A 789 42.78 -12.34 9.25
N GLY A 790 42.20 -13.14 8.33
CA GLY A 790 41.61 -12.63 7.09
C GLY A 790 40.17 -12.11 7.22
N ASN A 791 39.59 -12.14 8.42
CA ASN A 791 38.23 -11.69 8.71
C ASN A 791 38.25 -10.92 10.03
N LEU A 792 37.76 -9.69 10.04
CA LEU A 792 37.69 -8.87 11.24
C LEU A 792 36.31 -8.23 11.35
N GLU A 793 35.62 -8.51 12.43
CA GLU A 793 34.44 -7.75 12.85
C GLU A 793 34.86 -6.71 13.88
N LEU A 794 34.41 -5.47 13.70
CA LEU A 794 34.71 -4.36 14.59
C LEU A 794 33.43 -3.55 14.87
N THR A 795 33.17 -3.31 16.14
CA THR A 795 32.07 -2.44 16.59
C THR A 795 32.65 -1.22 17.27
N CYS A 796 32.15 -0.04 16.89
CA CYS A 796 32.60 1.25 17.37
C CYS A 796 31.42 2.01 17.98
N LEU A 797 31.47 2.26 19.29
CA LEU A 797 30.49 3.03 20.06
C LEU A 797 31.07 4.40 20.43
N PHE A 798 30.34 5.46 20.06
CA PHE A 798 30.59 6.83 20.52
C PHE A 798 29.66 7.15 21.69
N ALA A 799 30.20 7.67 22.79
CA ALA A 799 29.43 7.92 24.01
C ALA A 799 29.91 9.17 24.77
N ASN A 800 28.98 9.90 25.41
CA ASN A 800 29.31 11.04 26.29
C ASN A 800 29.94 10.62 27.62
N GLU A 801 29.73 9.37 28.03
CA GLU A 801 30.26 8.80 29.27
C GLU A 801 31.13 7.58 28.93
N GLN A 802 32.05 7.23 29.84
CA GLN A 802 32.94 6.10 29.63
C GLN A 802 32.13 4.78 29.60
N PRO A 803 32.09 4.05 28.46
CA PRO A 803 31.24 2.87 28.34
C PRO A 803 31.88 1.65 29.00
N SER A 804 31.15 0.99 29.90
CA SER A 804 31.57 -0.26 30.55
C SER A 804 31.03 -1.52 29.86
N GLU A 805 30.01 -1.38 29.01
CA GLU A 805 29.30 -2.50 28.38
C GLU A 805 30.11 -3.21 27.30
N THR A 806 29.90 -4.52 27.15
CA THR A 806 30.40 -5.31 26.03
C THR A 806 29.58 -4.98 24.77
N LEU A 807 30.26 -4.77 23.65
CA LEU A 807 29.61 -4.44 22.38
C LEU A 807 29.26 -5.72 21.60
N PRO A 808 28.17 -5.73 20.81
CA PRO A 808 27.86 -6.85 19.92
C PRO A 808 28.87 -6.92 18.77
N TYR A 809 29.03 -8.11 18.18
CA TYR A 809 29.75 -8.25 16.91
C TYR A 809 28.79 -8.10 15.71
N TYR A 810 29.34 -8.16 14.49
CA TYR A 810 28.63 -7.77 13.28
C TYR A 810 27.37 -8.61 13.04
N ALA A 811 27.47 -9.93 13.17
CA ALA A 811 26.33 -10.82 12.93
C ALA A 811 25.13 -10.51 13.84
N GLU A 812 25.38 -10.21 15.11
CA GLU A 812 24.35 -9.84 16.08
C GLU A 812 23.78 -8.44 15.77
N ALA A 813 24.65 -7.45 15.53
CA ALA A 813 24.23 -6.10 15.17
C ALA A 813 23.38 -6.07 13.88
N LYS A 814 23.76 -6.85 12.87
CA LYS A 814 23.02 -7.02 11.61
C LYS A 814 21.63 -7.62 11.84
N ALA A 815 21.51 -8.63 12.70
CA ALA A 815 20.21 -9.23 13.01
C ALA A 815 19.26 -8.21 13.65
N VAL A 816 19.77 -7.36 14.55
CA VAL A 816 19.00 -6.29 15.20
C VAL A 816 18.61 -5.19 14.19
N ALA A 817 19.56 -4.72 13.38
CA ALA A 817 19.30 -3.72 12.33
C ALA A 817 18.24 -4.20 11.33
N LYS A 818 18.34 -5.45 10.87
CA LYS A 818 17.36 -6.09 9.99
C LYS A 818 15.95 -6.07 10.57
N VAL A 819 15.78 -6.44 11.83
CA VAL A 819 14.45 -6.44 12.47
C VAL A 819 13.88 -5.02 12.52
N PHE A 820 14.71 -4.04 12.91
CA PHE A 820 14.30 -2.65 12.98
C PHE A 820 13.86 -2.07 11.64
N TRP A 821 14.65 -2.26 10.58
CA TRP A 821 14.31 -1.74 9.25
C TRP A 821 13.13 -2.47 8.63
N ASN A 822 13.06 -3.79 8.77
CA ASN A 822 11.88 -4.55 8.34
C ASN A 822 10.60 -4.08 9.04
N ASN A 823 10.67 -3.78 10.34
CA ASN A 823 9.53 -3.27 11.09
C ASN A 823 9.13 -1.88 10.61
N TYR A 824 10.09 -0.99 10.35
CA TYR A 824 9.83 0.33 9.78
C TYR A 824 9.13 0.24 8.42
N TRP A 825 9.63 -0.62 7.51
CA TRP A 825 9.02 -0.80 6.20
C TRP A 825 7.66 -1.49 6.27
N LYS A 826 7.43 -2.39 7.23
CA LYS A 826 6.14 -3.08 7.42
C LYS A 826 5.11 -2.24 8.19
N SER A 827 5.51 -1.19 8.90
CA SER A 827 4.61 -0.26 9.59
C SER A 827 4.26 0.95 8.72
N GLY A 828 3.22 1.71 9.09
CA GLY A 828 2.83 2.94 8.39
C GLY A 828 2.40 2.72 6.93
N GLY A 829 2.52 3.78 6.13
CA GLY A 829 2.10 3.80 4.73
C GLY A 829 3.14 3.28 3.74
N ALA A 830 2.66 2.87 2.56
CA ALA A 830 3.45 2.47 1.40
C ALA A 830 2.77 2.92 0.10
N ILE A 831 3.56 3.20 -0.93
CA ILE A 831 3.10 3.55 -2.27
C ILE A 831 3.88 2.72 -3.28
N ASP A 832 3.19 2.05 -4.19
CA ASP A 832 3.75 1.19 -5.23
C ASP A 832 3.32 1.71 -6.61
N PHE A 833 4.31 2.02 -7.45
CA PHE A 833 4.12 2.54 -8.80
C PHE A 833 4.34 1.47 -9.88
N SER A 834 4.48 0.20 -9.53
CA SER A 834 4.81 -0.89 -10.47
C SER A 834 3.76 -1.15 -11.54
N GLU A 835 2.51 -0.76 -11.30
CA GLU A 835 1.42 -0.84 -12.29
C GLU A 835 1.20 0.45 -13.06
N CYS A 836 2.00 1.50 -12.81
CA CYS A 836 1.98 2.71 -13.61
C CYS A 836 2.74 2.49 -14.92
N SER A 837 2.12 2.87 -16.04
CA SER A 837 2.74 2.80 -17.37
C SER A 837 3.42 4.12 -17.78
N ASP A 838 3.20 5.21 -17.05
CA ASP A 838 3.85 6.49 -17.32
C ASP A 838 5.37 6.37 -17.06
N PRO A 839 6.25 6.77 -18.00
CA PRO A 839 7.70 6.64 -17.85
C PRO A 839 8.27 7.42 -16.66
N ARG A 840 7.57 8.45 -16.16
CA ARG A 840 7.95 9.24 -14.99
C ARG A 840 7.83 8.45 -13.67
N ALA A 841 6.99 7.42 -13.64
CA ALA A 841 6.62 6.72 -12.41
C ALA A 841 7.81 6.06 -11.69
N LYS A 842 8.76 5.47 -12.44
CA LYS A 842 9.93 4.81 -11.86
C LYS A 842 10.84 5.78 -11.10
N GLU A 843 11.04 6.98 -11.64
CA GLU A 843 11.87 8.00 -10.98
C GLU A 843 11.16 8.55 -9.75
N LEU A 844 9.84 8.78 -9.83
CA LEU A 844 9.05 9.21 -8.68
C LEU A 844 9.09 8.18 -7.55
N GLU A 845 8.92 6.88 -7.86
CA GLU A 845 9.06 5.80 -6.88
C GLU A 845 10.42 5.80 -6.20
N ARG A 846 11.51 5.90 -6.99
CA ARG A 846 12.87 5.97 -6.45
C ARG A 846 13.01 7.12 -5.45
N ARG A 847 12.56 8.33 -5.81
CA ARG A 847 12.63 9.49 -4.92
C ARG A 847 11.83 9.27 -3.64
N VAL A 848 10.64 8.70 -3.72
CA VAL A 848 9.77 8.41 -2.57
C VAL A 848 10.42 7.41 -1.62
N ILE A 849 10.91 6.29 -2.14
CA ILE A 849 11.47 5.21 -1.30
C ILE A 849 12.78 5.65 -0.64
N LEU A 850 13.67 6.30 -1.39
CA LEU A 850 14.93 6.78 -0.82
C LEU A 850 14.73 7.92 0.18
N SER A 851 13.76 8.81 -0.06
CA SER A 851 13.41 9.86 0.90
C SER A 851 12.91 9.26 2.23
N GLN A 852 12.08 8.21 2.20
CA GLN A 852 11.64 7.54 3.43
C GLN A 852 12.82 6.97 4.23
N TYR A 853 13.82 6.39 3.55
CA TYR A 853 15.02 5.87 4.22
C TYR A 853 15.88 6.98 4.81
N ILE A 854 16.20 8.01 4.02
CA ILE A 854 17.04 9.14 4.42
C ILE A 854 16.45 9.88 5.61
N MET A 855 15.14 10.17 5.57
CA MET A 855 14.46 10.86 6.66
C MET A 855 14.52 10.02 7.93
N ARG A 856 14.28 8.70 7.83
CA ARG A 856 14.35 7.79 8.97
C ARG A 856 15.75 7.66 9.57
N SER A 857 16.79 7.63 8.74
CA SER A 857 18.17 7.44 9.20
C SER A 857 18.75 8.71 9.83
N ASN A 858 18.28 9.91 9.44
CA ASN A 858 18.89 11.18 9.82
C ASN A 858 18.10 12.04 10.82
N ASN A 859 16.76 11.97 10.84
CA ASN A 859 15.94 13.09 11.31
C ASN A 859 14.79 12.70 12.27
N THR A 860 14.92 11.60 13.03
CA THR A 860 13.84 11.10 13.91
C THR A 860 14.28 10.94 15.37
N GLY A 861 15.18 11.84 15.81
CA GLY A 861 15.67 11.99 17.17
C GLY A 861 14.66 12.67 18.10
N GLU A 862 15.13 13.13 19.25
CA GLU A 862 14.33 13.81 20.28
C GLU A 862 14.33 15.34 20.16
N ILE A 863 15.11 15.89 19.24
CA ILE A 863 15.31 17.31 19.00
C ILE A 863 15.04 17.60 17.51
N PRO A 864 14.50 18.78 17.16
CA PRO A 864 14.32 19.17 15.77
C PRO A 864 15.62 18.99 14.96
N PRO A 865 15.56 18.39 13.76
CA PRO A 865 16.73 18.13 12.93
C PRO A 865 17.24 19.40 12.21
N PRO A 866 18.52 19.47 11.85
CA PRO A 866 19.01 20.47 10.91
C PRO A 866 18.73 20.06 9.45
N GLU A 867 18.89 21.02 8.55
CA GLU A 867 18.49 20.92 7.13
C GLU A 867 19.26 19.84 6.33
N THR A 868 20.50 19.53 6.73
CA THR A 868 21.34 18.46 6.16
C THR A 868 21.30 17.17 6.99
N GLY A 869 20.47 17.11 8.03
CA GLY A 869 20.36 15.97 8.94
C GLY A 869 21.67 15.66 9.69
N LEU A 870 22.01 14.38 9.80
CA LEU A 870 23.20 13.90 10.48
C LEU A 870 24.32 13.51 9.48
N VAL A 871 24.37 14.19 8.33
CA VAL A 871 25.40 13.93 7.31
C VAL A 871 26.57 14.92 7.38
N TYR A 872 26.29 16.22 7.40
CA TYR A 872 27.30 17.28 7.56
C TYR A 872 26.68 18.58 8.06
N ASN A 873 27.50 19.58 8.38
CA ASN A 873 27.02 20.83 8.93
C ASN A 873 26.53 21.78 7.83
N SER A 874 25.30 22.25 7.97
CA SER A 874 24.79 23.47 7.34
C SER A 874 24.28 24.41 8.42
N TRP A 875 24.59 25.70 8.31
CA TRP A 875 24.42 26.69 9.38
C TRP A 875 24.96 26.18 10.72
N TYR A 876 26.23 25.78 10.74
CA TYR A 876 26.90 25.26 11.95
C TYR A 876 26.32 23.94 12.50
N GLY A 877 25.47 23.26 11.70
CA GLY A 877 24.76 22.04 12.11
C GLY A 877 23.56 22.30 13.03
N ARG A 878 23.09 23.56 13.07
CA ARG A 878 22.00 24.02 13.93
C ARG A 878 20.62 23.75 13.32
N PRO A 879 19.66 23.25 14.12
CA PRO A 879 18.26 23.13 13.70
C PRO A 879 17.64 24.47 13.36
N HIS A 880 16.72 24.41 12.40
CA HIS A 880 15.93 25.52 11.89
C HIS A 880 14.46 25.17 12.12
N LEU A 881 13.79 25.82 13.08
CA LEU A 881 12.44 25.42 13.50
C LEU A 881 11.39 25.64 12.41
N GLU A 882 11.65 26.56 11.48
CA GLU A 882 10.84 26.71 10.28
C GLU A 882 10.95 25.52 9.33
N MET A 883 12.08 24.82 9.32
CA MET A 883 12.25 23.61 8.52
C MET A 883 11.65 22.37 9.19
N HIS A 884 11.45 22.38 10.51
CA HIS A 884 10.92 21.22 11.25
C HIS A 884 9.58 20.73 10.69
N TRP A 885 8.77 21.61 10.09
CA TRP A 885 7.54 21.20 9.41
C TRP A 885 7.81 20.21 8.27
N TRP A 886 8.74 20.55 7.38
CA TRP A 886 9.15 19.69 6.27
C TRP A 886 9.78 18.38 6.73
N HIS A 887 10.47 18.39 7.87
CA HIS A 887 11.05 17.18 8.44
C HIS A 887 10.03 16.27 9.15
N GLY A 888 8.98 16.85 9.73
CA GLY A 888 8.15 16.16 10.71
C GLY A 888 6.78 15.71 10.20
N VAL A 889 6.10 16.53 9.39
CA VAL A 889 4.68 16.32 9.04
C VAL A 889 4.46 15.01 8.31
N HIS A 890 5.33 14.68 7.35
CA HIS A 890 5.18 13.46 6.57
C HIS A 890 5.19 12.20 7.45
N HIS A 891 5.87 12.17 8.59
CA HIS A 891 5.85 10.98 9.46
C HIS A 891 4.44 10.63 9.93
N VAL A 892 3.64 11.63 10.28
CA VAL A 892 2.23 11.41 10.67
C VAL A 892 1.39 11.01 9.46
N LEU A 893 1.56 11.70 8.33
CA LEU A 893 0.83 11.39 7.09
C LEU A 893 1.13 9.98 6.56
N TRP A 894 2.31 9.45 6.88
CA TRP A 894 2.72 8.08 6.55
C TRP A 894 2.43 7.08 7.68
N GLY A 895 1.54 7.41 8.62
CA GLY A 895 1.07 6.48 9.65
C GLY A 895 2.10 6.12 10.71
N ARG A 896 3.06 7.03 10.99
CA ARG A 896 4.12 6.86 12.00
C ARG A 896 4.23 8.09 12.93
N PRO A 897 3.13 8.47 13.62
CA PRO A 897 3.10 9.68 14.44
C PRO A 897 4.14 9.70 15.57
N GLU A 898 4.55 8.52 16.03
CA GLU A 898 5.56 8.36 17.08
C GLU A 898 6.93 8.93 16.71
N LEU A 899 7.23 9.11 15.41
CA LEU A 899 8.51 9.67 14.97
C LEU A 899 8.53 11.20 15.11
N LEU A 900 7.43 11.90 14.82
CA LEU A 900 7.28 13.34 15.08
C LEU A 900 7.17 13.60 16.60
N GLU A 901 6.47 12.73 17.32
CA GLU A 901 6.19 12.94 18.73
C GLU A 901 7.46 13.00 19.61
N LYS A 902 8.56 12.38 19.18
CA LYS A 902 9.85 12.46 19.89
C LYS A 902 10.36 13.88 19.99
N SER A 903 10.43 14.62 18.88
CA SER A 903 10.90 16.00 18.86
C SER A 903 9.92 16.99 19.49
N MET A 904 8.64 16.62 19.60
CA MET A 904 7.63 17.43 20.28
C MET A 904 7.89 17.59 21.78
N ARG A 905 8.60 16.64 22.42
CA ARG A 905 8.95 16.74 23.85
C ARG A 905 9.91 17.89 24.12
N TRP A 906 10.86 18.12 23.21
CA TRP A 906 11.83 19.21 23.31
C TRP A 906 11.16 20.59 23.42
N TYR A 907 10.06 20.83 22.69
CA TYR A 907 9.31 22.09 22.79
C TYR A 907 8.83 22.38 24.21
N LYS A 908 8.34 21.35 24.90
CA LYS A 908 7.83 21.45 26.27
C LYS A 908 8.95 21.50 27.29
N ASP A 909 9.85 20.52 27.22
CA ASP A 909 10.77 20.21 28.31
C ASP A 909 12.01 21.11 28.29
N VAL A 910 12.36 21.65 27.10
CA VAL A 910 13.57 22.46 26.90
C VAL A 910 13.22 23.86 26.39
N ALA A 911 12.49 23.96 25.28
CA ALA A 911 12.33 25.23 24.57
C ALA A 911 11.32 26.20 25.20
N TYR A 912 10.39 25.71 26.02
CA TYR A 912 9.32 26.53 26.61
C TYR A 912 9.85 27.76 27.35
N SER A 913 10.83 27.58 28.24
CA SER A 913 11.36 28.67 29.07
C SER A 913 12.13 29.71 28.23
N PRO A 914 13.09 29.32 27.36
CA PRO A 914 13.73 30.24 26.42
C PRO A 914 12.72 30.96 25.50
N ALA A 915 11.75 30.27 24.92
CA ALA A 915 10.74 30.85 24.03
C ALA A 915 9.85 31.89 24.75
N LYS A 916 9.51 31.64 26.02
CA LYS A 916 8.78 32.60 26.87
C LYS A 916 9.61 33.84 27.17
N SER A 917 10.91 33.66 27.44
CA SER A 917 11.85 34.76 27.67
C SER A 917 11.98 35.66 26.43
N ILE A 918 12.05 35.07 25.23
CA ILE A 918 12.11 35.83 23.96
C ILE A 918 10.85 36.69 23.78
N ALA A 919 9.66 36.12 23.99
CA ALA A 919 8.39 36.84 23.90
C ALA A 919 8.34 38.03 24.88
N ALA A 920 8.64 37.78 26.16
CA ALA A 920 8.64 38.80 27.20
C ALA A 920 9.67 39.91 26.92
N ARG A 921 10.87 39.55 26.46
CA ARG A 921 11.94 40.49 26.06
C ARG A 921 11.45 41.47 25.00
N GLN A 922 10.62 41.00 24.06
CA GLN A 922 10.07 41.79 22.96
C GLN A 922 8.74 42.48 23.28
N GLY A 923 8.22 42.30 24.49
CA GLY A 923 6.95 42.87 24.92
C GLY A 923 5.75 42.23 24.21
N PHE A 924 5.76 40.90 24.08
CA PHE A 924 4.63 40.09 23.64
C PHE A 924 4.25 39.08 24.73
N ASP A 925 3.00 38.66 24.74
CA ASP A 925 2.51 37.61 25.64
C ASP A 925 2.78 36.22 25.05
N GLY A 926 2.62 35.15 25.84
CA GLY A 926 2.79 33.79 25.36
C GLY A 926 4.26 33.38 25.16
N ILE A 927 4.52 32.57 24.13
CA ILE A 927 5.86 32.06 23.79
C ILE A 927 6.20 32.30 22.33
N ARG A 928 7.43 32.75 22.07
CA ARG A 928 7.95 32.96 20.71
C ARG A 928 8.98 31.90 20.37
N TRP A 929 8.72 31.10 19.34
CA TRP A 929 9.66 30.09 18.87
C TRP A 929 10.83 30.73 18.12
N MET A 930 12.05 30.36 18.50
CA MET A 930 13.29 30.77 17.82
C MET A 930 13.38 30.16 16.42
N LYS A 931 14.19 30.76 15.54
CA LYS A 931 14.41 30.30 14.16
C LYS A 931 15.53 29.27 14.09
N MET A 932 16.78 29.74 14.18
CA MET A 932 17.97 28.90 14.25
C MET A 932 18.33 28.64 15.71
N THR A 933 18.49 27.38 16.10
CA THR A 933 18.63 26.99 17.51
C THR A 933 19.60 25.84 17.73
N ASP A 934 19.63 25.28 18.94
CA ASP A 934 20.48 24.18 19.38
C ASP A 934 19.73 23.31 20.39
N ASN A 935 20.38 22.27 20.89
CA ASN A 935 19.77 21.30 21.81
C ASN A 935 19.20 21.93 23.08
N TRP A 936 19.67 23.12 23.49
CA TRP A 936 19.23 23.82 24.70
C TRP A 936 18.29 24.99 24.38
N ALA A 937 17.77 25.05 23.15
CA ALA A 937 16.90 26.11 22.67
C ALA A 937 17.54 27.52 22.73
N GLY A 938 18.85 27.63 22.50
CA GLY A 938 19.52 28.92 22.33
C GLY A 938 19.01 29.67 21.09
N GLU A 939 18.73 30.96 21.22
CA GLU A 939 18.42 31.85 20.08
C GLU A 939 19.73 32.35 19.44
N ALA A 940 19.95 32.01 18.17
CA ALA A 940 21.14 32.45 17.45
C ALA A 940 20.93 33.81 16.73
N PRO A 941 21.85 34.79 16.87
CA PRO A 941 21.75 36.06 16.18
C PRO A 941 21.73 35.93 14.65
N SER A 942 20.79 36.62 13.99
CA SER A 942 20.62 36.52 12.54
C SER A 942 20.10 37.82 11.91
N SER A 943 20.53 38.12 10.68
CA SER A 943 20.02 39.25 9.90
C SER A 943 18.63 39.00 9.32
N ILE A 944 18.30 37.73 9.07
CA ILE A 944 17.00 37.29 8.54
C ILE A 944 16.22 36.56 9.62
N GLY A 945 16.80 35.47 10.14
CA GLY A 945 16.09 34.50 10.97
C GLY A 945 15.45 35.09 12.23
N SER A 946 16.04 36.13 12.80
CA SER A 946 15.51 36.79 14.00
C SER A 946 14.16 37.47 13.76
N PHE A 947 13.79 37.72 12.50
CA PHE A 947 12.51 38.34 12.14
C PHE A 947 11.53 37.36 11.51
N LEU A 948 11.89 36.10 11.30
CA LEU A 948 10.96 35.09 10.79
C LEU A 948 9.95 34.69 11.86
N ILE A 949 8.71 34.48 11.42
CA ILE A 949 7.58 34.12 12.29
C ILE A 949 6.75 32.94 11.77
N TRP A 950 7.05 32.42 10.58
CA TRP A 950 6.22 31.37 9.97
C TRP A 950 6.35 30.00 10.66
N GLN A 951 7.42 29.78 11.43
CA GLN A 951 7.55 28.65 12.35
C GLN A 951 6.58 28.70 13.52
N GLN A 952 6.02 29.88 13.82
CA GLN A 952 5.24 30.07 15.03
C GLN A 952 4.05 29.11 15.13
N PRO A 953 3.22 28.93 14.08
CA PRO A 953 2.05 28.06 14.16
C PRO A 953 2.39 26.56 14.01
N HIS A 954 3.65 26.19 13.70
CA HIS A 954 4.05 24.80 13.44
C HIS A 954 3.71 23.86 14.59
N PHE A 955 3.92 24.28 15.84
CA PHE A 955 3.58 23.46 17.00
C PHE A 955 2.08 23.14 17.06
N ILE A 956 1.22 24.10 16.73
CA ILE A 956 -0.24 23.90 16.65
C ILE A 956 -0.55 22.89 15.54
N TYR A 957 0.11 22.99 14.39
CA TYR A 957 0.01 22.02 13.29
C TYR A 957 0.39 20.60 13.71
N PHE A 958 1.54 20.45 14.37
CA PHE A 958 2.00 19.15 14.86
C PHE A 958 1.04 18.56 15.91
N ALA A 959 0.59 19.38 16.86
CA ALA A 959 -0.37 18.96 17.87
C ALA A 959 -1.69 18.51 17.24
N GLU A 960 -2.20 19.26 16.24
CA GLU A 960 -3.44 18.89 15.53
C GLU A 960 -3.29 17.56 14.78
N LEU A 961 -2.18 17.33 14.08
CA LEU A 961 -1.90 16.05 13.44
C LEU A 961 -1.89 14.89 14.45
N LEU A 962 -1.21 15.07 15.59
CA LEU A 962 -1.16 14.05 16.64
C LEU A 962 -2.53 13.80 17.27
N TYR A 963 -3.32 14.85 17.50
CA TYR A 963 -4.71 14.72 17.96
C TYR A 963 -5.58 13.93 16.98
N ARG A 964 -5.46 14.19 15.67
CA ARG A 964 -6.22 13.45 14.64
C ARG A 964 -5.90 11.96 14.65
N THR A 965 -4.66 11.57 14.98
CA THR A 965 -4.29 10.15 15.13
C THR A 965 -4.77 9.51 16.43
N ASN A 966 -5.03 10.31 17.48
CA ASN A 966 -5.47 9.83 18.78
C ASN A 966 -6.36 10.89 19.47
N PRO A 967 -7.65 11.00 19.10
CA PRO A 967 -8.54 12.09 19.50
C PRO A 967 -9.10 11.88 20.92
N MET A 968 -8.20 11.68 21.87
CA MET A 968 -8.51 11.35 23.26
C MET A 968 -8.21 12.56 24.17
N PRO A 969 -8.91 12.69 25.32
CA PRO A 969 -8.66 13.76 26.30
C PRO A 969 -7.20 13.86 26.74
N GLU A 970 -6.49 12.74 26.84
CA GLU A 970 -5.08 12.68 27.23
C GLU A 970 -4.17 13.39 26.21
N THR A 971 -4.50 13.32 24.92
CA THR A 971 -3.77 14.04 23.87
C THR A 971 -4.00 15.54 24.00
N ILE A 972 -5.23 15.96 24.28
CA ILE A 972 -5.55 17.36 24.54
C ILE A 972 -4.77 17.87 25.76
N ASP A 973 -4.83 17.17 26.89
CA ASP A 973 -4.13 17.55 28.12
C ASP A 973 -2.61 17.63 27.94
N LYS A 974 -2.04 16.78 27.09
CA LYS A 974 -0.62 16.75 26.81
C LYS A 974 -0.12 18.01 26.10
N TYR A 975 -0.89 18.56 25.16
CA TYR A 975 -0.43 19.62 24.26
C TYR A 975 -1.13 20.98 24.42
N LYS A 976 -2.33 21.03 25.04
CA LYS A 976 -3.18 22.23 25.09
C LYS A 976 -2.46 23.48 25.61
N GLU A 977 -1.63 23.35 26.65
CA GLU A 977 -0.94 24.49 27.26
C GLU A 977 0.02 25.16 26.26
N LEU A 978 0.80 24.38 25.51
CA LEU A 978 1.71 24.90 24.49
C LEU A 978 0.96 25.43 23.27
N VAL A 979 -0.16 24.80 22.89
CA VAL A 979 -1.07 25.33 21.85
C VAL A 979 -1.57 26.72 22.25
N PHE A 980 -2.04 26.88 23.49
CA PHE A 980 -2.58 28.15 23.99
C PHE A 980 -1.50 29.22 24.16
N GLU A 981 -0.32 28.88 24.66
CA GLU A 981 0.80 29.82 24.80
C GLU A 981 1.35 30.27 23.43
N THR A 982 1.38 29.36 22.45
CA THR A 982 1.75 29.68 21.05
C THR A 982 0.72 30.64 20.45
N ALA A 983 -0.58 30.34 20.60
CA ALA A 983 -1.68 31.17 20.12
C ALA A 983 -1.74 32.54 20.81
N ARG A 984 -1.43 32.61 22.11
CA ARG A 984 -1.37 33.87 22.86
C ARG A 984 -0.29 34.81 22.30
N TRP A 985 0.87 34.28 21.93
CA TRP A 985 1.88 35.09 21.26
C TRP A 985 1.39 35.56 19.89
N MET A 986 0.79 34.67 19.10
CA MET A 986 0.22 35.02 17.80
C MET A 986 -0.82 36.15 17.91
N ALA A 987 -1.70 36.09 18.92
CA ALA A 987 -2.70 37.12 19.20
C ALA A 987 -2.04 38.46 19.58
N SER A 988 -1.08 38.46 20.53
CA SER A 988 -0.39 39.67 20.95
C SER A 988 0.53 40.29 19.88
N PHE A 989 0.96 39.50 18.89
CA PHE A 989 1.76 39.98 17.77
C PHE A 989 0.94 40.74 16.71
N ALA A 990 -0.34 40.35 16.56
CA ALA A 990 -1.28 41.01 15.64
C ALA A 990 -1.55 42.44 16.10
N THR A 991 -1.44 43.41 15.19
CA THR A 991 -1.64 44.82 15.51
C THR A 991 -2.99 45.29 15.00
N TYR A 992 -3.79 45.92 15.86
CA TYR A 992 -5.04 46.52 15.46
C TYR A 992 -4.80 47.85 14.74
N ASP A 993 -5.36 47.99 13.54
CA ASP A 993 -5.40 49.21 12.76
C ASP A 993 -6.78 49.86 12.89
N GLU A 994 -6.90 50.81 13.81
CA GLU A 994 -8.15 51.52 14.09
C GLU A 994 -8.71 52.24 12.86
N ALA A 995 -7.85 52.70 11.95
CA ALA A 995 -8.26 53.47 10.78
C ALA A 995 -9.01 52.60 9.75
N SER A 996 -8.63 51.33 9.63
CA SER A 996 -9.23 50.39 8.67
C SER A 996 -10.06 49.29 9.35
N ASP A 997 -10.29 49.40 10.66
CA ASP A 997 -11.05 48.45 11.48
C ASP A 997 -10.62 46.98 11.29
N ARG A 998 -9.31 46.71 11.26
CA ARG A 998 -8.76 45.38 10.99
C ARG A 998 -7.49 45.08 11.78
N TYR A 999 -7.16 43.80 11.94
CA TYR A 999 -5.86 43.36 12.43
C TYR A 999 -4.89 43.11 11.27
N LEU A 1000 -3.65 43.54 11.46
CA LEU A 1000 -2.56 43.35 10.52
C LEU A 1000 -1.34 42.69 11.17
N LEU A 1001 -0.57 41.98 10.37
CA LEU A 1001 0.76 41.49 10.70
C LEU A 1001 1.80 42.43 10.10
N LYS A 1002 2.78 42.89 10.90
CA LYS A 1002 3.88 43.75 10.46
C LYS A 1002 5.14 43.54 11.29
N GLY A 1003 6.29 44.06 10.85
CA GLY A 1003 7.54 43.97 11.62
C GLY A 1003 8.16 42.58 11.63
N TYR A 1004 8.10 41.87 10.51
CA TYR A 1004 8.64 40.51 10.35
C TYR A 1004 9.16 40.30 8.93
N ILE A 1005 10.04 39.32 8.74
CA ILE A 1005 10.40 38.84 7.41
C ILE A 1005 9.47 37.65 7.10
N PRO A 1006 8.73 37.65 5.98
CA PRO A 1006 7.89 36.53 5.60
C PRO A 1006 8.75 35.35 5.11
N ALA A 1007 8.15 34.17 5.01
CA ALA A 1007 8.79 32.96 4.48
C ALA A 1007 9.38 33.16 3.07
N GLN A 1008 8.84 34.09 2.27
CA GLN A 1008 9.46 34.57 1.04
C GLN A 1008 10.45 35.70 1.37
N GLU A 1009 11.63 35.34 1.90
CA GLU A 1009 12.65 36.11 2.62
C GLU A 1009 13.27 37.34 1.91
N THR A 1010 12.60 37.85 0.87
CA THR A 1010 13.00 38.96 0.01
C THR A 1010 12.59 40.33 0.55
N ILE A 1011 11.73 40.40 1.57
CA ILE A 1011 11.14 41.65 2.08
C ILE A 1011 11.72 42.01 3.46
N TYR A 1012 12.16 43.26 3.62
CA TYR A 1012 12.69 43.75 4.89
C TYR A 1012 11.59 43.89 5.95
N PRO A 1013 11.89 43.63 7.23
CA PRO A 1013 10.87 43.59 8.28
C PRO A 1013 10.12 44.91 8.48
N ALA A 1014 10.79 46.04 8.25
CA ALA A 1014 10.18 47.37 8.32
C ALA A 1014 9.18 47.66 7.19
N LYS A 1015 9.19 46.88 6.10
CA LYS A 1015 8.32 47.08 4.92
C LYS A 1015 7.19 46.04 4.82
N THR A 1016 7.36 44.88 5.47
CA THR A 1016 6.39 43.79 5.42
C THR A 1016 5.11 44.16 6.16
N VAL A 1017 3.99 44.05 5.44
CA VAL A 1017 2.63 44.09 5.99
C VAL A 1017 1.79 43.00 5.32
N ASN A 1018 1.10 42.17 6.10
CA ASN A 1018 0.10 41.21 5.62
C ASN A 1018 0.55 40.34 4.43
N SER A 1019 1.68 39.65 4.53
CA SER A 1019 2.03 38.61 3.55
C SER A 1019 0.99 37.48 3.58
N PRO A 1020 0.48 37.01 2.41
CA PRO A 1020 -0.65 36.09 2.38
C PRO A 1020 -0.45 34.77 3.14
N PHE A 1021 0.73 34.17 3.07
CA PHE A 1021 1.00 32.90 3.75
C PHE A 1021 0.92 33.03 5.27
N GLU A 1022 1.63 34.00 5.86
CA GLU A 1022 1.60 34.20 7.31
C GLU A 1022 0.20 34.58 7.80
N LEU A 1023 -0.54 35.39 7.04
CA LEU A 1023 -1.89 35.80 7.41
C LEU A 1023 -2.85 34.62 7.42
N ALA A 1024 -2.79 33.78 6.38
CA ALA A 1024 -3.56 32.53 6.32
C ALA A 1024 -3.16 31.57 7.46
N TYR A 1025 -1.87 31.47 7.78
CA TYR A 1025 -1.41 30.61 8.86
C TYR A 1025 -1.81 31.13 10.24
N TRP A 1026 -1.86 32.46 10.42
CA TRP A 1026 -2.40 33.09 11.62
C TRP A 1026 -3.87 32.76 11.83
N TYR A 1027 -4.67 32.91 10.77
CA TYR A 1027 -6.08 32.57 10.79
C TYR A 1027 -6.28 31.10 11.15
N TRP A 1028 -5.56 30.20 10.49
CA TRP A 1028 -5.64 28.76 10.76
C TRP A 1028 -5.19 28.43 12.18
N GLY A 1029 -4.04 28.94 12.62
CA GLY A 1029 -3.48 28.63 13.94
C GLY A 1029 -4.36 29.11 15.09
N LEU A 1030 -4.90 30.34 15.02
CA LEU A 1030 -5.83 30.86 16.03
C LEU A 1030 -7.17 30.11 16.00
N SER A 1031 -7.69 29.80 14.80
CA SER A 1031 -8.93 29.01 14.66
C SER A 1031 -8.79 27.62 15.27
N THR A 1032 -7.68 26.93 14.98
CA THR A 1032 -7.38 25.62 15.55
C THR A 1032 -7.18 25.72 17.06
N ALA A 1033 -6.48 26.73 17.57
CA ALA A 1033 -6.35 26.94 19.01
C ALA A 1033 -7.70 27.14 19.73
N GLN A 1034 -8.67 27.82 19.10
CA GLN A 1034 -10.04 27.90 19.63
C GLN A 1034 -10.73 26.54 19.68
N GLN A 1035 -10.61 25.73 18.63
CA GLN A 1035 -11.13 24.36 18.63
C GLN A 1035 -10.50 23.53 19.75
N TRP A 1036 -9.20 23.70 20.02
CA TRP A 1036 -8.53 23.06 21.15
C TRP A 1036 -9.08 23.48 22.50
N ARG A 1037 -9.48 24.75 22.67
CA ARG A 1037 -10.17 25.22 23.90
C ARG A 1037 -11.51 24.52 24.07
N GLU A 1038 -12.31 24.46 23.00
CA GLU A 1038 -13.61 23.78 23.02
C GLU A 1038 -13.47 22.28 23.31
N ARG A 1039 -12.52 21.59 22.67
CA ARG A 1039 -12.18 20.19 22.94
C ARG A 1039 -11.70 19.97 24.38
N ALA A 1040 -11.03 20.95 24.97
CA ALA A 1040 -10.64 20.97 26.38
C ALA A 1040 -11.77 21.39 27.34
N CYS A 1041 -13.00 21.56 26.85
CA CYS A 1041 -14.16 22.03 27.61
C CYS A 1041 -13.96 23.42 28.25
N LEU A 1042 -13.17 24.28 27.61
CA LEU A 1042 -12.96 25.68 27.97
C LEU A 1042 -13.78 26.59 27.05
N GLU A 1043 -14.22 27.74 27.56
CA GLU A 1043 -14.80 28.78 26.72
C GLU A 1043 -13.76 29.31 25.72
N ARG A 1044 -14.21 29.65 24.51
CA ARG A 1044 -13.40 30.33 23.50
C ARG A 1044 -12.80 31.62 24.06
N ASP A 1045 -11.59 31.96 23.62
CA ASP A 1045 -10.96 33.22 24.00
C ASP A 1045 -11.59 34.38 23.19
N PRO A 1046 -12.23 35.38 23.83
CA PRO A 1046 -12.93 36.44 23.13
C PRO A 1046 -12.00 37.36 22.32
N GLU A 1047 -10.74 37.51 22.73
CA GLU A 1047 -9.76 38.32 21.99
C GLU A 1047 -9.40 37.62 20.68
N TRP A 1048 -9.18 36.30 20.72
CA TRP A 1048 -8.84 35.53 19.52
C TRP A 1048 -10.00 35.53 18.52
N ASP A 1049 -11.24 35.43 19.00
CA ASP A 1049 -12.43 35.59 18.14
C ASP A 1049 -12.53 36.98 17.50
N HIS A 1050 -12.22 38.04 18.26
CA HIS A 1050 -12.19 39.39 17.73
C HIS A 1050 -11.10 39.56 16.65
N ILE A 1051 -9.91 38.97 16.85
CA ILE A 1051 -8.83 38.97 15.87
C ILE A 1051 -9.25 38.21 14.61
N LEU A 1052 -9.79 36.99 14.75
CA LEU A 1052 -10.24 36.17 13.62
C LEU A 1052 -11.31 36.86 12.79
N ALA A 1053 -12.27 37.54 13.44
CA ALA A 1053 -13.36 38.24 12.78
C ALA A 1053 -12.89 39.50 12.00
N LYS A 1054 -11.75 40.08 12.40
CA LYS A 1054 -11.23 41.33 11.85
C LYS A 1054 -9.85 41.18 11.21
N LEU A 1055 -9.36 39.97 10.98
CA LEU A 1055 -8.08 39.77 10.34
C LEU A 1055 -8.13 40.31 8.90
N SER A 1056 -7.04 40.95 8.46
CA SER A 1056 -6.97 41.51 7.11
C SER A 1056 -7.21 40.43 6.03
N HIS A 1057 -7.77 40.85 4.88
CA HIS A 1057 -7.82 39.99 3.70
C HIS A 1057 -6.41 39.71 3.16
N LEU A 1058 -6.24 38.60 2.44
CA LEU A 1058 -4.98 38.26 1.79
C LEU A 1058 -4.62 39.34 0.76
N ALA A 1059 -3.38 39.85 0.84
CA ALA A 1059 -2.89 40.88 -0.04
C ALA A 1059 -2.93 40.44 -1.51
N SER A 1060 -3.60 41.23 -2.36
CA SER A 1060 -3.77 40.92 -3.78
C SER A 1060 -3.84 42.19 -4.64
N LYS A 1061 -3.52 42.04 -5.93
CA LYS A 1061 -3.65 43.08 -6.95
C LYS A 1061 -3.85 42.44 -8.32
N GLU A 1062 -4.75 43.00 -9.13
CA GLU A 1062 -4.99 42.53 -10.51
C GLU A 1062 -5.22 41.02 -10.62
N GLY A 1063 -6.06 40.49 -9.73
CA GLY A 1063 -6.47 39.08 -9.74
C GLY A 1063 -5.38 38.08 -9.37
N LYS A 1064 -4.31 38.50 -8.68
CA LYS A 1064 -3.24 37.65 -8.16
C LYS A 1064 -2.83 38.06 -6.75
N TYR A 1065 -2.33 37.11 -5.94
CA TYR A 1065 -1.83 37.40 -4.59
C TYR A 1065 -0.44 38.05 -4.60
N LEU A 1066 -0.20 39.02 -3.72
CA LEU A 1066 1.09 39.71 -3.61
C LEU A 1066 2.03 38.99 -2.65
N ALA A 1067 3.33 39.31 -2.70
CA ALA A 1067 4.29 38.87 -1.68
C ALA A 1067 4.03 39.51 -0.30
N SER A 1068 3.49 40.74 -0.31
CA SER A 1068 3.05 41.51 0.86
C SER A 1068 2.17 42.67 0.40
N GLU A 1069 1.27 43.16 1.26
CA GLU A 1069 0.33 44.25 0.96
C GLU A 1069 1.01 45.51 0.41
N ASN A 1070 2.17 45.88 0.95
CA ASN A 1070 2.92 47.07 0.51
C ASN A 1070 3.83 46.82 -0.70
N VAL A 1071 3.89 45.59 -1.22
CA VAL A 1071 4.76 45.18 -2.34
C VAL A 1071 3.92 45.03 -3.61
N ILE A 1072 3.35 46.15 -4.06
CA ILE A 1072 2.44 46.19 -5.22
C ILE A 1072 3.12 45.88 -6.57
N SER A 1073 4.45 45.84 -6.60
CA SER A 1073 5.30 45.47 -7.74
C SER A 1073 5.78 44.02 -7.68
N THR A 1074 5.10 43.15 -6.91
CA THR A 1074 5.48 41.74 -6.69
C THR A 1074 5.84 41.02 -7.99
N TYR A 1075 5.06 41.22 -9.05
CA TYR A 1075 5.23 40.53 -10.34
C TYR A 1075 6.04 41.32 -11.39
N GLU A 1076 6.57 42.47 -11.01
CA GLU A 1076 7.32 43.38 -11.89
C GLU A 1076 8.81 43.42 -11.51
N ASP A 1077 9.13 43.26 -10.23
CA ASP A 1077 10.49 43.31 -9.71
C ASP A 1077 11.04 41.90 -9.47
N ILE A 1078 12.13 41.58 -10.18
CA ILE A 1078 12.83 40.29 -10.09
C ILE A 1078 13.14 39.89 -8.65
N ARG A 1079 13.38 40.85 -7.75
CA ARG A 1079 13.64 40.61 -6.33
C ARG A 1079 12.52 39.82 -5.66
N PHE A 1080 11.25 40.13 -5.95
CA PHE A 1080 10.11 39.52 -5.27
C PHE A 1080 9.70 38.19 -5.91
N ILE A 1081 10.26 37.84 -7.06
CA ILE A 1081 10.05 36.54 -7.71
C ILE A 1081 11.31 35.66 -7.66
N SER A 1082 12.33 36.07 -6.88
CA SER A 1082 13.61 35.38 -6.73
C SER A 1082 13.80 34.81 -5.34
N ASP A 1083 12.88 33.92 -4.91
CA ASP A 1083 12.93 33.13 -3.68
C ASP A 1083 11.77 32.08 -3.69
N HIS A 1084 11.19 31.78 -2.54
CA HIS A 1084 10.05 30.87 -2.36
C HIS A 1084 8.72 31.46 -2.89
N PRO A 1085 7.94 30.74 -3.73
CA PRO A 1085 6.63 31.21 -4.22
C PRO A 1085 5.51 31.04 -3.16
N MET A 1086 5.66 31.68 -2.01
CA MET A 1086 4.88 31.40 -0.79
C MET A 1086 3.39 31.73 -0.87
N ALA A 1087 2.96 32.54 -1.84
CA ALA A 1087 1.54 32.71 -2.13
C ALA A 1087 0.85 31.35 -2.34
N LEU A 1088 1.52 30.40 -3.00
CA LEU A 1088 1.00 29.04 -3.21
C LEU A 1088 0.93 28.23 -1.91
N GLY A 1089 1.90 28.40 -1.01
CA GLY A 1089 1.91 27.75 0.30
C GLY A 1089 0.66 28.04 1.13
N SER A 1090 0.04 29.20 0.94
CA SER A 1090 -1.21 29.56 1.63
C SER A 1090 -2.36 28.60 1.30
N PHE A 1091 -2.32 27.95 0.14
CA PHE A 1091 -3.33 26.99 -0.31
C PHE A 1091 -2.80 25.55 -0.39
N GLY A 1092 -1.50 25.35 -0.62
CA GLY A 1092 -0.90 24.01 -0.69
C GLY A 1092 -0.58 23.40 0.68
N ILE A 1093 -0.10 24.21 1.64
CA ILE A 1093 0.33 23.75 2.97
C ILE A 1093 -0.82 23.84 3.99
N LEU A 1094 -1.69 24.84 3.88
CA LEU A 1094 -2.71 25.15 4.88
C LEU A 1094 -4.11 24.75 4.38
N PRO A 1095 -5.01 24.27 5.23
CA PRO A 1095 -6.39 23.93 4.84
C PRO A 1095 -7.12 25.10 4.19
N GLU A 1096 -8.09 24.79 3.32
CA GLU A 1096 -8.94 25.81 2.70
C GLU A 1096 -9.69 26.61 3.78
N SER A 1097 -9.85 27.91 3.54
CA SER A 1097 -10.49 28.86 4.43
C SER A 1097 -11.22 29.92 3.62
N ASN A 1098 -12.09 30.67 4.29
CA ASN A 1098 -12.81 31.81 3.71
C ASN A 1098 -11.91 32.99 3.32
N LEU A 1099 -10.60 32.94 3.62
CA LEU A 1099 -9.64 33.97 3.19
C LEU A 1099 -9.20 33.80 1.74
N PHE A 1100 -9.41 32.63 1.13
CA PHE A 1100 -8.96 32.34 -0.23
C PHE A 1100 -10.04 32.59 -1.27
N ASP A 1101 -9.64 33.22 -2.37
CA ASP A 1101 -10.30 33.20 -3.66
C ASP A 1101 -9.62 32.15 -4.57
N ASN A 1102 -10.38 31.12 -4.96
CA ASN A 1102 -9.91 29.99 -5.74
C ASN A 1102 -9.52 30.37 -7.18
N GLU A 1103 -10.22 31.31 -7.81
CA GLU A 1103 -9.87 31.77 -9.17
C GLU A 1103 -8.61 32.63 -9.13
N MET A 1104 -8.48 33.47 -8.10
CA MET A 1104 -7.27 34.26 -7.85
C MET A 1104 -6.05 33.38 -7.58
N MET A 1105 -6.22 32.28 -6.82
CA MET A 1105 -5.14 31.32 -6.57
C MET A 1105 -4.73 30.59 -7.85
N LYS A 1106 -5.67 30.17 -8.69
CA LYS A 1106 -5.35 29.59 -10.02
C LYS A 1106 -4.59 30.56 -10.91
N ASN A 1107 -5.01 31.83 -10.98
CA ASN A 1107 -4.29 32.86 -11.73
C ASN A 1107 -2.88 33.09 -11.19
N THR A 1108 -2.73 33.09 -9.87
CA THR A 1108 -1.44 33.20 -9.18
C THR A 1108 -0.54 32.00 -9.52
N PHE A 1109 -1.07 30.78 -9.46
CA PHE A 1109 -0.37 29.56 -9.81
C PHE A 1109 0.12 29.56 -11.25
N HIS A 1110 -0.75 29.85 -12.22
CA HIS A 1110 -0.35 29.85 -13.62
C HIS A 1110 0.70 30.91 -13.94
N TRP A 1111 0.65 32.07 -13.28
CA TRP A 1111 1.70 33.07 -13.41
C TRP A 1111 3.03 32.54 -12.85
N ILE A 1112 3.03 32.03 -11.61
CA ILE A 1112 4.24 31.48 -10.96
C ILE A 1112 4.82 30.33 -11.78
N TRP A 1113 3.99 29.41 -12.26
CA TRP A 1113 4.44 28.28 -13.07
C TRP A 1113 5.24 28.72 -14.30
N ASN A 1114 4.78 29.77 -14.99
CA ASN A 1114 5.37 30.22 -16.25
C ASN A 1114 6.50 31.25 -16.08
N ASP A 1115 6.44 32.10 -15.05
CA ASP A 1115 7.23 33.33 -14.98
C ASP A 1115 8.14 33.43 -13.74
N TRP A 1116 8.06 32.49 -12.79
CA TRP A 1116 8.90 32.52 -11.58
C TRP A 1116 10.39 32.31 -11.89
N ASN A 1117 11.28 32.92 -11.11
CA ASN A 1117 12.72 32.73 -11.25
C ASN A 1117 13.16 31.41 -10.59
N TRP A 1118 12.86 30.29 -11.24
CA TRP A 1118 13.12 28.94 -10.73
C TRP A 1118 14.60 28.63 -10.42
N ASP A 1119 15.55 29.38 -10.97
CA ASP A 1119 16.99 29.25 -10.62
C ASP A 1119 17.30 29.67 -9.18
N SER A 1120 16.41 30.45 -8.56
CA SER A 1120 16.49 30.88 -7.16
C SER A 1120 15.65 30.03 -6.20
N ALA A 1121 14.87 29.07 -6.72
CA ALA A 1121 14.02 28.21 -5.91
C ALA A 1121 14.82 27.21 -5.07
N TRP A 1122 14.15 26.65 -4.06
CA TRP A 1122 14.66 25.67 -3.12
C TRP A 1122 13.93 24.33 -3.23
N GLY A 1123 14.57 23.26 -2.77
CA GLY A 1123 14.06 21.90 -2.95
C GLY A 1123 12.64 21.65 -2.43
N TRP A 1124 12.21 22.32 -1.36
CA TRP A 1124 10.85 22.17 -0.82
C TRP A 1124 9.78 23.00 -1.56
N ASP A 1125 10.18 23.95 -2.41
CA ASP A 1125 9.23 24.73 -3.22
C ASP A 1125 8.45 23.83 -4.18
N TYR A 1126 9.12 22.82 -4.75
CA TYR A 1126 8.53 21.89 -5.71
C TYR A 1126 7.40 21.03 -5.12
N PRO A 1127 7.59 20.37 -3.95
CA PRO A 1127 6.47 19.77 -3.22
C PRO A 1127 5.36 20.74 -2.85
N MET A 1128 5.66 21.97 -2.43
CA MET A 1128 4.63 22.97 -2.13
C MET A 1128 3.77 23.30 -3.36
N VAL A 1129 4.42 23.48 -4.51
CA VAL A 1129 3.76 23.71 -5.80
C VAL A 1129 2.91 22.50 -6.19
N ALA A 1130 3.42 21.28 -5.98
CA ALA A 1130 2.68 20.05 -6.24
C ALA A 1130 1.42 19.91 -5.39
N MET A 1131 1.50 20.20 -4.08
CA MET A 1131 0.34 20.20 -3.18
C MET A 1131 -0.70 21.25 -3.61
N SER A 1132 -0.24 22.43 -4.02
CA SER A 1132 -1.10 23.51 -4.52
C SER A 1132 -1.82 23.08 -5.81
N ALA A 1133 -1.08 22.55 -6.78
CA ALA A 1133 -1.63 22.02 -8.03
C ALA A 1133 -2.67 20.92 -7.79
N THR A 1134 -2.38 20.02 -6.85
CA THR A 1134 -3.29 18.93 -6.44
C THR A 1134 -4.63 19.50 -5.94
N ARG A 1135 -4.61 20.49 -5.04
CA ARG A 1135 -5.87 21.10 -4.55
C ARG A 1135 -6.65 21.86 -5.62
N MET A 1136 -5.96 22.42 -6.60
CA MET A 1136 -6.61 23.11 -7.72
C MET A 1136 -7.14 22.16 -8.81
N GLY A 1137 -6.99 20.84 -8.64
CA GLY A 1137 -7.42 19.85 -9.65
C GLY A 1137 -6.53 19.85 -10.89
N LEU A 1138 -5.22 20.09 -10.72
CA LEU A 1138 -4.22 20.13 -11.78
C LEU A 1138 -3.19 18.97 -11.64
N PRO A 1139 -3.61 17.70 -11.76
CA PRO A 1139 -2.76 16.56 -11.42
C PRO A 1139 -1.52 16.40 -12.32
N GLU A 1140 -1.59 16.77 -13.61
CA GLU A 1140 -0.39 16.77 -14.46
C GLU A 1140 0.67 17.77 -13.96
N HIS A 1141 0.24 18.97 -13.56
CA HIS A 1141 1.15 19.98 -12.99
C HIS A 1141 1.69 19.54 -11.63
N ALA A 1142 0.92 18.77 -10.85
CA ALA A 1142 1.39 18.23 -9.58
C ALA A 1142 2.56 17.25 -9.79
N ILE A 1143 2.45 16.35 -10.77
CA ILE A 1143 3.52 15.42 -11.14
C ILE A 1143 4.71 16.18 -11.74
N ASP A 1144 4.46 17.12 -12.64
CA ASP A 1144 5.52 17.91 -13.26
C ASP A 1144 6.28 18.74 -12.23
N ALA A 1145 5.62 19.32 -11.23
CA ALA A 1145 6.29 20.03 -10.15
C ALA A 1145 7.32 19.15 -9.42
N LEU A 1146 7.00 17.87 -9.19
CA LEU A 1146 7.90 16.93 -8.52
C LEU A 1146 9.05 16.41 -9.39
N LEU A 1147 9.01 16.62 -10.71
CA LEU A 1147 9.94 16.01 -11.67
C LEU A 1147 10.57 16.99 -12.66
N VAL A 1148 10.14 18.24 -12.68
CA VAL A 1148 10.68 19.28 -13.56
C VAL A 1148 12.18 19.41 -13.34
N ASN A 1149 12.92 19.46 -14.44
CA ASN A 1149 14.38 19.43 -14.42
C ASN A 1149 14.97 20.80 -14.06
N HIS A 1150 14.92 21.14 -12.78
CA HIS A 1150 15.59 22.29 -12.20
C HIS A 1150 16.63 21.85 -11.18
N ARG A 1151 17.70 22.64 -11.00
CA ARG A 1151 18.82 22.29 -10.11
C ARG A 1151 18.35 21.88 -8.71
N ALA A 1152 17.55 22.72 -8.05
CA ALA A 1152 17.06 22.47 -6.69
C ALA A 1152 16.03 21.31 -6.60
N ASN A 1153 15.49 20.84 -7.72
CA ASN A 1153 14.59 19.67 -7.79
C ASN A 1153 15.34 18.36 -8.12
N THR A 1154 16.68 18.38 -8.05
CA THR A 1154 17.51 17.22 -8.34
C THR A 1154 17.56 16.29 -7.13
N TYR A 1155 17.32 15.00 -7.35
CA TYR A 1155 17.48 13.94 -6.36
C TYR A 1155 18.62 13.04 -6.80
N LEU A 1156 19.73 13.06 -6.06
CA LEU A 1156 20.93 12.29 -6.35
C LEU A 1156 20.65 10.77 -6.37
N PRO A 1157 21.50 9.94 -7.01
CA PRO A 1157 21.36 8.49 -6.98
C PRO A 1157 21.19 7.89 -5.58
N ASN A 1158 21.86 8.43 -4.56
CA ASN A 1158 21.68 8.04 -3.16
C ASN A 1158 20.36 8.55 -2.52
N GLY A 1159 19.60 9.39 -3.22
CA GLY A 1159 18.28 9.88 -2.83
C GLY A 1159 18.25 11.27 -2.22
N HIS A 1160 19.40 11.86 -1.87
CA HIS A 1160 19.43 13.20 -1.29
C HIS A 1160 18.96 14.26 -2.30
N ASN A 1161 18.09 15.18 -1.87
CA ASN A 1161 17.78 16.37 -2.64
C ASN A 1161 18.99 17.33 -2.64
N PHE A 1162 19.42 17.73 -3.84
CA PHE A 1162 20.59 18.58 -4.06
C PHE A 1162 20.16 20.03 -4.30
N GLN A 1163 20.72 20.97 -3.54
CA GLN A 1163 20.42 22.40 -3.69
C GLN A 1163 21.43 23.11 -4.61
N ASN A 1164 22.72 23.05 -4.27
CA ASN A 1164 23.84 23.60 -5.06
C ASN A 1164 25.22 23.16 -4.51
N ASP A 1165 26.30 23.63 -5.12
CA ASP A 1165 27.69 23.30 -4.72
C ASP A 1165 28.03 23.73 -3.28
N ARG A 1166 27.30 24.69 -2.68
CA ARG A 1166 27.47 25.05 -1.27
C ARG A 1166 26.67 24.11 -0.37
N LEU A 1167 25.43 23.81 -0.74
CA LEU A 1167 24.49 22.98 0.02
C LEU A 1167 24.12 21.74 -0.81
N ARG A 1168 24.92 20.68 -0.68
CA ARG A 1168 24.83 19.48 -1.52
C ARG A 1168 23.71 18.52 -1.08
N ILE A 1169 23.21 18.68 0.15
CA ILE A 1169 22.02 17.99 0.66
C ILE A 1169 21.05 19.03 1.22
N TYR A 1170 19.76 18.84 0.96
CA TYR A 1170 18.70 19.64 1.55
C TYR A 1170 17.46 18.79 1.85
N LEU A 1171 17.39 18.26 3.07
CA LEU A 1171 16.36 17.31 3.49
C LEU A 1171 14.93 17.86 3.57
N PRO A 1172 14.68 19.19 3.71
CA PRO A 1172 13.34 19.74 3.51
C PRO A 1172 12.73 19.38 2.15
N GLY A 1173 13.54 19.26 1.09
CA GLY A 1173 13.07 18.76 -0.21
C GLY A 1173 12.55 17.31 -0.13
N ASN A 1174 13.33 16.41 0.50
CA ASN A 1174 12.95 15.02 0.70
C ASN A 1174 11.66 14.86 1.54
N GLY A 1175 11.57 15.56 2.67
CA GLY A 1175 10.38 15.51 3.54
C GLY A 1175 9.16 16.18 2.91
N GLY A 1176 9.37 17.27 2.17
CA GLY A 1176 8.33 17.90 1.35
C GLY A 1176 7.76 16.95 0.30
N LEU A 1177 8.62 16.24 -0.45
CA LEU A 1177 8.18 15.24 -1.43
C LEU A 1177 7.27 14.19 -0.79
N LEU A 1178 7.66 13.67 0.38
CA LEU A 1178 6.86 12.68 1.11
C LEU A 1178 5.52 13.26 1.58
N THR A 1179 5.48 14.53 1.95
CA THR A 1179 4.24 15.23 2.33
C THR A 1179 3.33 15.39 1.12
N ALA A 1180 3.87 15.88 0.00
CA ALA A 1180 3.13 16.10 -1.23
C ALA A 1180 2.56 14.81 -1.80
N ILE A 1181 3.37 13.74 -1.91
CA ILE A 1181 2.90 12.49 -2.48
C ILE A 1181 1.84 11.80 -1.61
N ALA A 1182 1.91 11.96 -0.27
CA ALA A 1182 0.88 11.45 0.61
C ALA A 1182 -0.46 12.13 0.33
N MET A 1183 -0.46 13.46 0.24
CA MET A 1183 -1.63 14.24 -0.13
C MET A 1183 -2.12 13.97 -1.56
N MET A 1184 -1.23 13.72 -2.52
CA MET A 1184 -1.60 13.34 -3.89
C MET A 1184 -2.32 11.99 -3.95
N CYS A 1185 -2.00 11.06 -3.04
CA CYS A 1185 -2.69 9.78 -2.91
C CYS A 1185 -3.99 9.89 -2.13
N THR A 1186 -3.98 10.52 -0.95
CA THR A 1186 -5.08 10.47 0.02
C THR A 1186 -6.02 11.68 -0.05
N GLY A 1187 -5.53 12.81 -0.56
CA GLY A 1187 -6.21 14.09 -0.49
C GLY A 1187 -6.09 14.79 0.87
N TRP A 1188 -7.08 15.63 1.15
CA TRP A 1188 -7.20 16.44 2.36
C TRP A 1188 -8.62 16.39 2.92
N ASP A 1189 -8.91 17.05 4.04
CA ASP A 1189 -10.26 17.11 4.60
C ASP A 1189 -11.27 17.67 3.60
N GLY A 1190 -12.40 16.97 3.43
CA GLY A 1190 -13.42 17.32 2.44
C GLY A 1190 -13.13 16.88 1.00
N SER A 1191 -11.96 16.30 0.70
CA SER A 1191 -11.70 15.71 -0.63
C SER A 1191 -12.39 14.36 -0.81
N GLU A 1192 -13.04 14.17 -1.96
CA GLU A 1192 -13.83 12.96 -2.29
C GLU A 1192 -13.18 12.03 -3.32
N ASN A 1193 -12.19 12.53 -4.09
CA ASN A 1193 -11.53 11.76 -5.14
C ASN A 1193 -10.42 10.86 -4.56
N ASP A 1194 -10.34 9.62 -5.05
CA ASP A 1194 -9.17 8.75 -4.86
C ASP A 1194 -8.04 9.20 -5.80
N LEU A 1195 -6.79 9.22 -5.33
CA LEU A 1195 -5.62 9.69 -6.08
C LEU A 1195 -5.74 11.12 -6.67
N PRO A 1196 -6.16 12.14 -5.90
CA PRO A 1196 -6.47 13.47 -6.45
C PRO A 1196 -5.27 14.19 -7.11
N GLY A 1197 -4.04 13.78 -6.79
CA GLY A 1197 -2.83 14.33 -7.39
C GLY A 1197 -2.36 13.63 -8.66
N PHE A 1198 -3.05 12.58 -9.11
CA PHE A 1198 -2.64 11.79 -10.27
C PHE A 1198 -3.64 11.90 -11.44
N PRO A 1199 -3.16 11.98 -12.69
CA PRO A 1199 -4.03 12.03 -13.86
C PRO A 1199 -4.85 10.73 -14.01
N HIS A 1200 -6.17 10.86 -14.15
CA HIS A 1200 -7.08 9.73 -14.45
C HIS A 1200 -7.07 9.35 -15.94
N ASN A 1201 -5.87 9.28 -16.54
CA ASN A 1201 -5.66 8.97 -17.96
C ASN A 1201 -5.36 7.47 -18.23
N GLY A 1202 -5.41 6.64 -17.18
CA GLY A 1202 -5.12 5.20 -17.24
C GLY A 1202 -3.63 4.83 -17.11
N GLN A 1203 -2.72 5.81 -17.03
CA GLN A 1203 -1.27 5.55 -16.93
C GLN A 1203 -0.74 5.55 -15.49
N TRP A 1204 -1.50 6.14 -14.56
CA TRP A 1204 -1.14 6.29 -13.15
C TRP A 1204 -1.98 5.38 -12.26
N ASN A 1205 -1.86 4.07 -12.46
CA ASN A 1205 -2.46 3.06 -11.58
C ASN A 1205 -1.60 2.89 -10.32
N VAL A 1206 -1.62 3.93 -9.46
CA VAL A 1206 -0.84 4.00 -8.22
C VAL A 1206 -1.54 3.20 -7.13
N LYS A 1207 -0.81 2.28 -6.49
CA LYS A 1207 -1.31 1.61 -5.29
C LYS A 1207 -0.76 2.29 -4.06
N TRP A 1208 -1.60 2.49 -3.04
CA TRP A 1208 -1.16 3.00 -1.76
C TRP A 1208 -1.92 2.32 -0.62
N GLU A 1209 -1.29 2.26 0.56
CA GLU A 1209 -1.91 1.77 1.80
C GLU A 1209 -1.36 2.55 3.00
N GLY A 1210 -2.12 2.64 4.09
CA GLY A 1210 -1.64 3.14 5.40
C GLY A 1210 -1.28 4.63 5.47
N LEU A 1211 -1.60 5.42 4.44
CA LEU A 1211 -1.43 6.88 4.43
C LEU A 1211 -2.63 7.59 5.08
N GLN A 1212 -2.43 8.83 5.54
CA GLN A 1212 -3.45 9.69 6.14
C GLN A 1212 -3.69 10.93 5.28
N LYS A 1213 -4.90 11.49 5.37
CA LYS A 1213 -5.25 12.76 4.72
C LYS A 1213 -4.56 13.94 5.41
N MET A 1214 -4.19 14.94 4.63
CA MET A 1214 -3.85 16.26 5.19
C MET A 1214 -5.10 16.93 5.79
N PRO A 1215 -4.94 17.82 6.78
CA PRO A 1215 -6.01 18.70 7.22
C PRO A 1215 -6.57 19.60 6.10
#